data_AF-A0A950IJS4-F1
#
_entry.id   AF-A0A950IJS4-F1
#
_cell.length_a   1.000
_cell.length_b   1.000
_cell.length_c   1.000
_cell.angle_alpha   90.00
_cell.angle_beta   90.00
_cell.angle_gamma   90.00
#
_symmetry.space_group_name_H-M   'P 1'
#
loop_
_entity.id
_entity.type
_entity.pdbx_description
1 polymer ?
#
loop_
_entity_poly.entity_id
_entity_poly.type
_entity_poly.pdbx_seq_one_letter_code
_entity_poly.pdbx_strand_id
1 'polypeptide(L)'
;MADPVHVCLARLVVSLLLAFGSFAASAQAQDETRVTVRVLDQQSKRGVALARVVISGPAQRLGYTDATGSVTFDGVPAGLYRMTLAAPAYQLGRAQFDVHAGETVAVEATLVSTKLPAVIGSVTVHSAPSSGVTDYGRTGAVRKTNDSLPDALRFDPNAFVGDDGSVSINGAPASSTAYTLDGIPLGGGGGPGFDARRINADLFSAVSVSQDPTNGGTAGSVDLRSYEPTIAFQSALAARFASNADSSLSSVVTGSTGNLGYVLSGAAQGRNGALAGQRFFDASGSDYVHGDAAFTGGLLAKLRLGLTSTQSLSATALRQNTRADETCADFGALVPCGWGPGVGDTSSLALAGATYTGVFDRLSVLAVPYARSERYDENLLGRSSFGVPDPAAATVASVTDGVRASATFDATDRAQYELATSVSRTRFTSNATDGASSSVTALDRLFEDASLGVRLRVSNALTVRPGLRWTRADTQSHASTDLSATWSPRRTDTVAVAYAPRRYGVSTAFRGALAAPASVTLDCAGADALATGGGDASTDPATSQLRASWQHQGKTVRTIISAFRAHLVDALIPGYVNAAALAAGEVPPGYAAAISTLYRSPMGCDAAAPLALSDVLVQQPVSIPAETTAGFSLAASARVGRSLLLVPAYTATYARADALDARFAAPRSVLVPGAQLPGIPMHRWSLVADYRRPSGGPEAILTLQHVGENNPSRLPGYTLLGAGLSLPTAHGTIVVSGYNLTNRFAGAFASPVDAVPLATNAGAPFALLARPLAGRRVTVSYDVAVGRGVAARAAATTSGLPDEAERNTVHRFDIDSLPATAPPLDEGLRDDPAAPSCVPEALRDADPILRALRTYAAALANAPDRAVVPAPRISGVTIAYHPLANGYELLFDMDRRTTLAVGRCGHFVYADRDDAQRLALGARPDLKSWQLDFRYEPRFGLFLVERAGLVTTGRGPRPPLPAAPPADPFQPVASAACTSAERPAVATLLQQLAPLLAGA
;
A
#
# COMPACT_ATOMS: atom_id res chain seq x y z
N MET A 1 2.60 6.02 -38.89
CA MET A 1 3.38 4.80 -39.24
C MET A 1 3.84 4.19 -37.92
N ALA A 2 3.45 2.96 -37.60
CA ALA A 2 3.79 2.35 -36.32
C ALA A 2 5.27 1.95 -36.30
N ASP A 3 6.02 2.45 -35.31
CA ASP A 3 7.45 2.20 -35.11
C ASP A 3 7.71 0.67 -34.94
N PRO A 4 8.62 0.04 -35.70
CA PRO A 4 8.92 -1.39 -35.63
C PRO A 4 9.28 -1.90 -34.23
N VAL A 5 9.71 -1.01 -33.32
CA VAL A 5 9.98 -1.33 -31.91
C VAL A 5 8.70 -1.75 -31.16
N HIS A 6 7.55 -1.12 -31.43
CA HIS A 6 6.27 -1.47 -30.80
C HIS A 6 5.79 -2.87 -31.20
N VAL A 7 6.05 -3.27 -32.46
CA VAL A 7 5.70 -4.60 -32.96
C VAL A 7 6.60 -5.68 -32.34
N CYS A 8 7.88 -5.36 -32.09
CA CYS A 8 8.84 -6.32 -31.55
C CYS A 8 8.59 -6.62 -30.06
N LEU A 9 8.31 -5.61 -29.23
CA LEU A 9 8.02 -5.81 -27.80
C LEU A 9 6.67 -6.52 -27.59
N ALA A 10 5.65 -6.14 -28.37
CA ALA A 10 4.35 -6.84 -28.34
C ALA A 10 4.50 -8.31 -28.77
N ARG A 11 5.29 -8.60 -29.81
CA ARG A 11 5.60 -9.98 -30.23
C ARG A 11 6.39 -10.75 -29.18
N LEU A 12 7.34 -10.12 -28.48
CA LEU A 12 8.09 -10.78 -27.40
C LEU A 12 7.18 -11.14 -26.22
N VAL A 13 6.33 -10.22 -25.77
CA VAL A 13 5.36 -10.45 -24.67
C VAL A 13 4.32 -11.50 -25.06
N VAL A 14 3.79 -11.45 -26.29
CA VAL A 14 2.87 -12.48 -26.80
C VAL A 14 3.58 -13.83 -26.95
N SER A 15 4.83 -13.87 -27.40
CA SER A 15 5.61 -15.11 -27.51
C SER A 15 5.96 -15.69 -26.13
N LEU A 16 6.25 -14.85 -25.13
CA LEU A 16 6.46 -15.28 -23.75
C LEU A 16 5.14 -15.79 -23.13
N LEU A 17 4.01 -15.11 -23.37
CA LEU A 17 2.68 -15.54 -22.93
C LEU A 17 2.25 -16.86 -23.59
N LEU A 18 2.57 -17.07 -24.87
CA LEU A 18 2.34 -18.33 -25.58
C LEU A 18 3.28 -19.44 -25.07
N ALA A 19 4.55 -19.12 -24.80
CA ALA A 19 5.50 -20.06 -24.21
C ALA A 19 5.07 -20.49 -22.78
N PHE A 20 4.63 -19.55 -21.94
CA PHE A 20 4.14 -19.86 -20.58
C PHE A 20 2.73 -20.48 -20.57
N GLY A 21 1.85 -20.11 -21.51
CA GLY A 21 0.55 -20.73 -21.71
C GLY A 21 0.64 -22.20 -22.15
N SER A 22 1.72 -22.58 -22.82
CA SER A 22 1.97 -23.96 -23.26
C SER A 22 2.34 -24.91 -22.11
N PHE A 23 2.81 -24.40 -20.97
CA PHE A 23 3.11 -25.22 -19.79
C PHE A 23 1.88 -25.59 -18.95
N ALA A 24 0.69 -25.04 -19.27
CA ALA A 24 -0.54 -25.30 -18.51
C ALA A 24 -1.31 -26.57 -18.95
N ALA A 25 -0.86 -27.29 -19.98
CA ALA A 25 -1.61 -28.40 -20.57
C ALA A 25 -0.96 -29.79 -20.43
N SER A 26 0.03 -29.94 -19.54
CA SER A 26 0.39 -31.27 -19.03
C SER A 26 -0.43 -31.52 -17.76
N ALA A 27 -1.73 -31.77 -17.93
CA ALA A 27 -2.47 -32.56 -16.95
C ALA A 27 -1.89 -33.98 -16.99
N GLN A 28 -0.67 -34.14 -16.47
CA GLN A 28 -0.16 -35.46 -16.13
C GLN A 28 -1.19 -36.03 -15.17
N ALA A 29 -1.73 -37.20 -15.50
CA ALA A 29 -2.40 -38.04 -14.53
C ALA A 29 -1.43 -38.16 -13.36
N GLN A 30 -1.68 -37.39 -12.30
CA GLN A 30 -0.87 -37.48 -11.09
C GLN A 30 -1.17 -38.86 -10.55
N ASP A 31 -0.18 -39.75 -10.61
CA ASP A 31 -0.26 -41.06 -9.98
C ASP A 31 -0.86 -40.88 -8.58
N GLU A 32 -1.98 -41.56 -8.32
CA GLU A 32 -2.75 -41.41 -7.10
C GLU A 32 -1.90 -41.85 -5.90
N THR A 33 -1.26 -40.88 -5.27
CA THR A 33 -0.51 -41.04 -4.03
C THR A 33 -1.47 -41.04 -2.85
N ARG A 34 -1.24 -41.97 -1.92
CA ARG A 34 -2.06 -42.15 -0.73
C ARG A 34 -1.20 -41.92 0.51
N VAL A 35 -1.57 -40.96 1.36
CA VAL A 35 -0.88 -40.73 2.63
C VAL A 35 -1.76 -41.23 3.76
N THR A 36 -1.27 -42.16 4.57
CA THR A 36 -1.96 -42.63 5.78
C THR A 36 -1.19 -42.15 7.01
N VAL A 37 -1.84 -41.33 7.83
CA VAL A 37 -1.27 -40.81 9.07
C VAL A 37 -1.85 -41.57 10.25
N ARG A 38 -1.01 -42.11 11.12
CA ARG A 38 -1.39 -42.71 12.40
C ARG A 38 -0.90 -41.85 13.56
N VAL A 39 -1.81 -41.37 14.38
CA VAL A 39 -1.53 -40.52 15.55
C VAL A 39 -1.65 -41.35 16.82
N LEU A 40 -0.56 -41.46 17.57
CA LEU A 40 -0.48 -42.22 18.81
C LEU A 40 -0.26 -41.29 20.02
N ASP A 41 -0.80 -41.66 21.16
CA ASP A 41 -0.45 -41.03 22.42
C ASP A 41 1.00 -41.41 22.80
N GLN A 42 1.83 -40.41 23.11
CA GLN A 42 3.26 -40.63 23.31
C GLN A 42 3.56 -41.61 24.45
N GLN A 43 2.75 -41.59 25.52
CA GLN A 43 2.94 -42.42 26.73
C GLN A 43 2.26 -43.78 26.60
N SER A 44 0.97 -43.80 26.29
CA SER A 44 0.17 -45.03 26.26
C SER A 44 0.29 -45.82 24.96
N LYS A 45 0.87 -45.22 23.90
CA LYS A 45 0.97 -45.79 22.54
C LYS A 45 -0.37 -46.19 21.91
N ARG A 46 -1.49 -45.77 22.49
CA ARG A 46 -2.83 -45.97 21.93
C ARG A 46 -3.11 -44.94 20.84
N GLY A 47 -3.90 -45.30 19.84
CA GLY A 47 -4.35 -44.38 18.81
C GLY A 47 -5.14 -43.21 19.40
N VAL A 48 -4.81 -41.98 19.00
CA VAL A 48 -5.55 -40.79 19.40
C VAL A 48 -6.66 -40.56 18.39
N ALA A 49 -7.89 -40.94 18.75
CA ALA A 49 -9.06 -40.72 17.92
C ALA A 49 -9.40 -39.23 17.80
N LEU A 50 -9.96 -38.83 16.65
CA LEU A 50 -10.38 -37.46 16.34
C LEU A 50 -9.25 -36.42 16.43
N ALA A 51 -7.99 -36.84 16.36
CA ALA A 51 -6.88 -35.93 16.16
C ALA A 51 -7.04 -35.26 14.78
N ARG A 52 -7.12 -33.93 14.77
CA ARG A 52 -7.13 -33.13 13.56
C ARG A 52 -5.74 -33.17 12.94
N VAL A 53 -5.66 -33.71 11.74
CA VAL A 53 -4.44 -33.82 10.94
C VAL A 53 -4.54 -32.85 9.77
N VAL A 54 -3.64 -31.87 9.74
CA VAL A 54 -3.49 -30.96 8.60
C VAL A 54 -2.14 -31.23 7.98
N ILE A 55 -2.14 -31.76 6.75
CA ILE A 55 -0.92 -31.85 5.95
C ILE A 55 -0.87 -30.65 5.00
N SER A 56 0.24 -29.94 5.03
CA SER A 56 0.47 -28.70 4.27
C SER A 56 1.77 -28.84 3.49
N GLY A 57 1.65 -28.99 2.19
CA GLY A 57 2.75 -29.09 1.23
C GLY A 57 2.31 -28.48 -0.10
N PRO A 58 2.64 -29.11 -1.25
CA PRO A 58 2.11 -28.71 -2.56
C PRO A 58 0.58 -28.64 -2.65
N ALA A 59 -0.12 -29.43 -1.84
CA ALA A 59 -1.53 -29.25 -1.53
C ALA A 59 -1.74 -29.18 -0.02
N GLN A 60 -2.83 -28.55 0.39
CA GLN A 60 -3.31 -28.64 1.77
C GLN A 60 -4.45 -29.65 1.84
N ARG A 61 -4.37 -30.57 2.80
CA ARG A 61 -5.45 -31.51 3.12
C ARG A 61 -5.69 -31.51 4.63
N LEU A 62 -6.94 -31.72 4.99
CA LEU A 62 -7.39 -31.77 6.38
C LEU A 62 -8.24 -33.01 6.57
N GLY A 63 -7.97 -33.74 7.64
CA GLY A 63 -8.67 -34.96 8.01
C GLY A 63 -8.63 -35.17 9.52
N TYR A 64 -9.42 -36.13 9.98
CA TYR A 64 -9.49 -36.50 11.40
C TYR A 64 -9.20 -37.99 11.53
N THR A 65 -8.45 -38.35 12.56
CA THR A 65 -8.16 -39.76 12.83
C THR A 65 -9.39 -40.52 13.30
N ASP A 66 -9.51 -41.77 12.88
CA ASP A 66 -10.53 -42.72 13.31
C ASP A 66 -10.26 -43.25 14.74
N ALA A 67 -11.05 -44.23 15.19
CA ALA A 67 -10.90 -44.85 16.50
C ALA A 67 -9.53 -45.55 16.72
N THR A 68 -8.81 -45.89 15.66
CA THR A 68 -7.46 -46.49 15.72
C THR A 68 -6.34 -45.44 15.71
N GLY A 69 -6.71 -44.15 15.61
CA GLY A 69 -5.78 -43.05 15.45
C GLY A 69 -5.34 -42.84 13.99
N SER A 70 -6.03 -43.39 12.99
CA SER A 70 -5.57 -43.34 11.58
C SER A 70 -6.41 -42.41 10.71
N VAL A 71 -5.80 -41.71 9.75
CA VAL A 71 -6.48 -40.93 8.70
C VAL A 71 -5.76 -41.09 7.37
N THR A 72 -6.52 -41.27 6.28
CA THR A 72 -5.97 -41.43 4.94
C THR A 72 -6.34 -40.25 4.05
N PHE A 73 -5.37 -39.79 3.26
CA PHE A 73 -5.49 -38.75 2.27
C PHE A 73 -5.15 -39.33 0.90
N ASP A 74 -6.12 -39.38 -0.01
CA ASP A 74 -5.90 -39.78 -1.40
C ASP A 74 -5.56 -38.57 -2.28
N GLY A 75 -4.83 -38.83 -3.37
CA GLY A 75 -4.44 -37.81 -4.37
C GLY A 75 -3.62 -36.68 -3.75
N VAL A 76 -2.57 -37.03 -3.02
CA VAL A 76 -1.67 -36.08 -2.33
C VAL A 76 -0.44 -35.79 -3.19
N PRO A 77 -0.37 -34.67 -3.93
CA PRO A 77 0.71 -34.44 -4.89
C PRO A 77 2.11 -34.64 -4.30
N ALA A 78 3.03 -35.23 -5.06
CA ALA A 78 4.39 -35.46 -4.59
C ALA A 78 5.06 -34.17 -4.08
N GLY A 79 5.75 -34.25 -2.94
CA GLY A 79 6.50 -33.16 -2.32
C GLY A 79 6.65 -33.31 -0.81
N LEU A 80 7.33 -32.36 -0.19
CA LEU A 80 7.53 -32.29 1.27
C LEU A 80 6.27 -31.74 1.95
N TYR A 81 5.71 -32.50 2.89
CA TYR A 81 4.53 -32.11 3.67
C TYR A 81 4.90 -31.79 5.12
N ARG A 82 4.33 -30.70 5.62
CA ARG A 82 4.28 -30.37 7.05
C ARG A 82 2.97 -30.83 7.62
N MET A 83 3.03 -31.69 8.62
CA MET A 83 1.87 -32.18 9.35
C MET A 83 1.71 -31.39 10.65
N THR A 84 0.52 -30.85 10.86
CA THR A 84 0.09 -30.29 12.15
C THR A 84 -1.00 -31.18 12.72
N LEU A 85 -0.79 -31.63 13.95
CA LEU A 85 -1.65 -32.55 14.68
C LEU A 85 -2.21 -31.82 15.90
N ALA A 86 -3.52 -31.78 16.03
CA ALA A 86 -4.17 -31.23 17.20
C ALA A 86 -5.20 -32.24 17.72
N ALA A 87 -5.10 -32.64 18.98
CA ALA A 87 -6.13 -33.42 19.65
C ALA A 87 -6.44 -32.81 21.03
N PRO A 88 -7.70 -32.88 21.50
CA PRO A 88 -8.06 -32.40 22.84
C PRO A 88 -7.23 -33.10 23.92
N ALA A 89 -6.76 -32.34 24.92
CA ALA A 89 -5.86 -32.81 25.99
C ALA A 89 -4.47 -33.26 25.52
N TYR A 90 -4.04 -32.84 24.32
CA TYR A 90 -2.70 -33.04 23.80
C TYR A 90 -2.04 -31.71 23.40
N GLN A 91 -0.72 -31.63 23.52
CA GLN A 91 0.07 -30.55 22.94
C GLN A 91 -0.01 -30.63 21.41
N LEU A 92 0.05 -29.49 20.74
CA LEU A 92 0.08 -29.45 19.27
C LEU A 92 1.30 -30.21 18.74
N GLY A 93 1.07 -31.32 18.05
CA GLY A 93 2.11 -32.10 17.38
C GLY A 93 2.46 -31.52 16.03
N ARG A 94 3.74 -31.59 15.65
CA ARG A 94 4.20 -31.25 14.30
C ARG A 94 5.17 -32.30 13.80
N ALA A 95 5.02 -32.70 12.54
CA ALA A 95 5.94 -33.62 11.87
C ALA A 95 6.16 -33.18 10.42
N GLN A 96 7.19 -33.71 9.77
CA GLN A 96 7.46 -33.52 8.35
C GLN A 96 7.71 -34.87 7.71
N PHE A 97 7.24 -35.06 6.48
CA PHE A 97 7.46 -36.28 5.70
C PHE A 97 7.42 -35.94 4.21
N ASP A 98 8.14 -36.71 3.41
CA ASP A 98 8.14 -36.60 1.95
C ASP A 98 7.12 -37.56 1.33
N VAL A 99 6.48 -37.12 0.24
CA VAL A 99 5.59 -37.94 -0.57
C VAL A 99 6.16 -37.99 -1.97
N HIS A 100 6.48 -39.18 -2.48
CA HIS A 100 6.92 -39.37 -3.86
C HIS A 100 5.73 -39.77 -4.74
N ALA A 101 5.82 -39.50 -6.05
CA ALA A 101 4.73 -39.81 -6.98
C ALA A 101 4.45 -41.32 -7.02
N GLY A 102 3.17 -41.72 -7.01
CA GLY A 102 2.73 -43.12 -7.00
C GLY A 102 2.95 -43.89 -5.69
N GLU A 103 3.49 -43.26 -4.64
CA GLU A 103 3.78 -43.93 -3.38
C GLU A 103 2.59 -43.88 -2.40
N THR A 104 2.44 -44.95 -1.61
CA THR A 104 1.63 -44.93 -0.39
C THR A 104 2.52 -44.66 0.81
N VAL A 105 2.41 -43.48 1.42
CA VAL A 105 3.25 -43.05 2.55
C VAL A 105 2.52 -43.25 3.87
N ALA A 106 3.08 -44.06 4.76
CA ALA A 106 2.58 -44.25 6.12
C ALA A 106 3.38 -43.38 7.11
N VAL A 107 2.70 -42.48 7.81
CA VAL A 107 3.33 -41.53 8.74
C VAL A 107 2.80 -41.79 10.15
N GLU A 108 3.66 -42.26 11.04
CA GLU A 108 3.32 -42.35 12.46
C GLU A 108 3.79 -41.09 13.19
N ALA A 109 2.91 -40.50 13.99
CA ALA A 109 3.24 -39.33 14.79
C ALA A 109 2.66 -39.47 16.19
N THR A 110 3.38 -38.93 17.17
CA THR A 110 2.96 -39.00 18.57
C THR A 110 2.51 -37.64 19.09
N LEU A 111 1.48 -37.65 19.92
CA LEU A 111 0.97 -36.49 20.64
C LEU A 111 1.27 -36.65 22.13
N VAL A 112 1.76 -35.58 22.76
CA VAL A 112 2.06 -35.55 24.20
C VAL A 112 0.81 -35.11 24.94
N SER A 113 0.27 -35.96 25.83
CA SER A 113 -0.89 -35.58 26.63
C SER A 113 -0.52 -34.41 27.56
N THR A 114 -1.27 -33.31 27.48
CA THR A 114 -1.19 -32.22 28.44
C THR A 114 -1.97 -32.60 29.68
N LYS A 115 -1.30 -33.06 30.74
CA LYS A 115 -1.84 -32.92 32.09
C LYS A 115 -1.80 -31.43 32.48
N LEU A 116 -2.78 -30.66 31.97
CA LEU A 116 -3.23 -29.26 32.21
C LEU A 116 -2.27 -28.22 32.85
N PRO A 117 -2.31 -26.96 32.34
CA PRO A 117 -3.24 -25.97 32.91
C PRO A 117 -4.12 -25.25 31.87
N ALA A 118 -5.20 -24.66 32.38
CA ALA A 118 -6.23 -23.90 31.67
C ALA A 118 -5.68 -22.85 30.69
N VAL A 119 -6.41 -22.66 29.59
CA VAL A 119 -6.13 -21.73 28.51
C VAL A 119 -6.01 -20.29 29.05
N ILE A 120 -4.83 -19.68 28.95
CA ILE A 120 -4.53 -18.32 29.44
C ILE A 120 -4.92 -17.24 28.39
N GLY A 121 -6.00 -17.45 27.63
CA GLY A 121 -6.63 -16.41 26.79
C GLY A 121 -6.34 -16.46 25.28
N SER A 122 -7.27 -15.90 24.51
CA SER A 122 -7.21 -15.75 23.05
C SER A 122 -6.62 -14.39 22.64
N VAL A 123 -5.67 -14.38 21.70
CA VAL A 123 -5.13 -13.15 21.11
C VAL A 123 -5.96 -12.78 19.88
N THR A 124 -6.72 -11.70 19.95
CA THR A 124 -7.35 -11.06 18.78
C THR A 124 -6.42 -9.97 18.29
N VAL A 125 -5.83 -10.14 17.10
CA VAL A 125 -5.01 -9.11 16.47
C VAL A 125 -5.95 -8.12 15.77
N HIS A 126 -6.06 -6.92 16.32
CA HIS A 126 -6.66 -5.79 15.63
C HIS A 126 -5.52 -4.99 14.98
N SER A 127 -5.43 -4.99 13.64
CA SER A 127 -4.61 -4.00 12.95
C SER A 127 -5.29 -2.65 13.12
N ALA A 128 -4.82 -1.86 14.09
CA ALA A 128 -5.16 -0.45 14.13
C ALA A 128 -4.55 0.17 12.85
N PRO A 129 -5.36 0.71 11.93
CA PRO A 129 -4.80 1.41 10.77
C PRO A 129 -3.91 2.54 11.29
N SER A 130 -2.67 2.60 10.80
CA SER A 130 -1.75 3.69 11.17
C SER A 130 -2.39 5.02 10.81
N SER A 131 -2.59 5.89 11.80
CA SER A 131 -3.12 7.23 11.58
C SER A 131 -2.17 7.99 10.66
N GLY A 132 -2.58 8.32 9.43
CA GLY A 132 -1.75 9.05 8.46
C GLY A 132 -1.21 8.23 7.30
N VAL A 133 -1.60 6.95 7.15
CA VAL A 133 -1.40 6.20 5.91
C VAL A 133 -2.73 6.05 5.17
N THR A 134 -2.80 6.61 3.97
CA THR A 134 -3.89 6.37 3.02
C THR A 134 -3.41 5.38 1.97
N ASP A 135 -4.18 4.32 1.72
CA ASP A 135 -3.83 3.27 0.76
C ASP A 135 -4.82 3.26 -0.41
N TYR A 136 -4.30 3.26 -1.63
CA TYR A 136 -5.05 3.24 -2.88
C TYR A 136 -4.68 1.99 -3.66
N GLY A 137 -5.45 0.92 -3.45
CA GLY A 137 -5.29 -0.34 -4.17
C GLY A 137 -5.95 -0.34 -5.56
N ARG A 138 -5.51 -1.27 -6.42
CA ARG A 138 -6.04 -1.49 -7.78
C ARG A 138 -7.58 -1.58 -7.87
N THR A 139 -8.22 -2.17 -6.86
CA THR A 139 -9.67 -2.40 -6.83
C THR A 139 -10.48 -1.27 -6.20
N GLY A 140 -9.81 -0.24 -5.66
CA GLY A 140 -10.46 0.89 -4.99
C GLY A 140 -11.30 1.74 -5.95
N ALA A 141 -12.37 2.35 -5.43
CA ALA A 141 -13.26 3.20 -6.22
C ALA A 141 -12.53 4.36 -6.90
N VAL A 142 -11.63 5.02 -6.17
CA VAL A 142 -10.76 6.09 -6.70
C VAL A 142 -9.92 5.57 -7.86
N ARG A 143 -9.33 4.37 -7.76
CA ARG A 143 -8.49 3.84 -8.83
C ARG A 143 -9.28 3.54 -10.11
N LYS A 144 -10.54 3.10 -9.99
CA LYS A 144 -11.42 2.81 -11.16
C LYS A 144 -11.76 4.06 -11.97
N THR A 145 -11.75 5.24 -11.36
CA THR A 145 -11.99 6.53 -12.04
C THR A 145 -10.72 7.24 -12.50
N ASN A 146 -9.54 6.66 -12.24
CA ASN A 146 -8.26 7.28 -12.53
C ASN A 146 -7.34 6.36 -13.34
N ASP A 147 -6.46 6.97 -14.13
CA ASP A 147 -5.69 6.25 -15.14
C ASP A 147 -4.42 5.61 -14.59
N SER A 148 -3.84 6.18 -13.54
CA SER A 148 -2.65 5.64 -12.87
C SER A 148 -2.78 5.65 -11.35
N LEU A 149 -1.92 4.89 -10.64
CA LEU A 149 -1.84 4.96 -9.17
C LEU A 149 -1.39 6.35 -8.69
N PRO A 150 -0.40 7.03 -9.29
CA PRO A 150 -0.10 8.42 -8.97
C PRO A 150 -1.31 9.35 -9.13
N ASP A 151 -2.13 9.20 -10.18
CA ASP A 151 -3.34 10.02 -10.33
C ASP A 151 -4.36 9.78 -9.21
N ALA A 152 -4.44 8.57 -8.66
CA ALA A 152 -5.28 8.29 -7.50
C ALA A 152 -4.83 9.10 -6.26
N LEU A 153 -3.55 9.45 -6.14
CA LEU A 153 -3.05 10.31 -5.06
C LEU A 153 -3.60 11.73 -5.11
N ARG A 154 -4.09 12.20 -6.27
CA ARG A 154 -4.74 13.51 -6.36
C ARG A 154 -5.99 13.61 -5.48
N PHE A 155 -6.64 12.46 -5.20
CA PHE A 155 -7.80 12.38 -4.31
C PHE A 155 -7.44 12.37 -2.83
N ASP A 156 -6.17 12.14 -2.50
CA ASP A 156 -5.68 12.38 -1.14
C ASP A 156 -5.61 13.89 -0.93
N PRO A 157 -6.37 14.45 0.03
CA PRO A 157 -6.38 15.89 0.23
C PRO A 157 -5.03 16.40 0.79
N ASN A 158 -4.19 15.51 1.31
CA ASN A 158 -2.87 15.83 1.85
C ASN A 158 -1.73 15.63 0.84
N ALA A 159 -1.93 14.89 -0.25
CA ALA A 159 -0.93 14.71 -1.30
C ALA A 159 -1.32 15.50 -2.55
N PHE A 160 -0.37 16.23 -3.12
CA PHE A 160 -0.55 16.95 -4.38
C PHE A 160 0.41 16.37 -5.41
N VAL A 161 -0.08 16.07 -6.61
CA VAL A 161 0.74 15.53 -7.71
C VAL A 161 0.94 16.62 -8.76
N GLY A 162 2.18 17.07 -8.91
CA GLY A 162 2.61 18.01 -9.94
C GLY A 162 2.42 17.49 -11.34
N ASP A 163 2.47 18.39 -12.31
CA ASP A 163 2.42 18.04 -13.72
C ASP A 163 3.63 17.20 -14.12
N ASP A 164 4.76 17.42 -13.44
CA ASP A 164 6.02 16.68 -13.51
C ASP A 164 5.97 15.34 -12.75
N GLY A 165 4.81 14.92 -12.22
CA GLY A 165 4.68 13.68 -11.46
C GLY A 165 5.24 13.73 -10.04
N SER A 166 5.83 14.85 -9.62
CA SER A 166 6.35 15.01 -8.28
C SER A 166 5.21 15.10 -7.25
N VAL A 167 5.38 14.52 -6.07
CA VAL A 167 4.35 14.47 -5.04
C VAL A 167 4.76 15.37 -3.87
N SER A 168 3.98 16.41 -3.62
CA SER A 168 4.04 17.22 -2.39
C SER A 168 3.12 16.63 -1.34
N ILE A 169 3.56 16.54 -0.09
CA ILE A 169 2.73 16.10 1.04
C ILE A 169 2.62 17.27 2.02
N ASN A 170 1.40 17.57 2.47
CA ASN A 170 1.13 18.63 3.46
C ASN A 170 1.63 20.02 3.06
N GLY A 171 1.70 20.30 1.75
CA GLY A 171 2.22 21.55 1.20
C GLY A 171 3.75 21.68 1.20
N ALA A 172 4.47 20.72 1.78
CA ALA A 172 5.93 20.73 1.70
C ALA A 172 6.40 20.49 0.26
N PRO A 173 7.57 21.01 -0.15
CA PRO A 173 8.07 20.85 -1.53
C PRO A 173 8.23 19.37 -1.90
N ALA A 174 8.00 19.00 -3.15
CA ALA A 174 8.05 17.57 -3.55
C ALA A 174 9.44 16.91 -3.37
N SER A 175 10.50 17.72 -3.31
CA SER A 175 11.85 17.27 -2.91
C SER A 175 11.88 16.65 -1.51
N SER A 176 10.96 17.05 -0.62
CA SER A 176 10.85 16.57 0.76
C SER A 176 10.01 15.29 0.92
N THR A 177 9.48 14.75 -0.17
CA THR A 177 8.71 13.49 -0.17
C THR A 177 9.61 12.33 -0.56
N ALA A 178 9.68 11.29 0.28
CA ALA A 178 10.37 10.05 -0.06
C ALA A 178 9.50 9.16 -0.95
N TYR A 179 10.11 8.36 -1.81
CA TYR A 179 9.43 7.31 -2.57
C TYR A 179 10.04 5.97 -2.26
N THR A 180 9.21 4.96 -2.00
CA THR A 180 9.65 3.59 -1.73
C THR A 180 8.88 2.56 -2.56
N LEU A 181 9.48 1.40 -2.75
CA LEU A 181 8.85 0.20 -3.27
C LEU A 181 9.00 -0.92 -2.25
N ASP A 182 7.91 -1.35 -1.63
CA ASP A 182 7.93 -2.30 -0.51
C ASP A 182 8.92 -1.86 0.60
N GLY A 183 9.02 -0.55 0.84
CA GLY A 183 9.98 0.05 1.77
C GLY A 183 11.43 0.18 1.28
N ILE A 184 11.76 -0.25 0.06
CA ILE A 184 13.04 0.01 -0.62
C ILE A 184 13.03 1.44 -1.22
N PRO A 185 13.98 2.33 -0.90
CA PRO A 185 14.02 3.68 -1.45
C PRO A 185 14.16 3.71 -2.99
N LEU A 186 13.22 4.38 -3.66
CA LEU A 186 13.25 4.67 -5.11
C LEU A 186 13.84 6.04 -5.43
N GLY A 187 13.90 6.93 -4.45
CA GLY A 187 14.31 8.33 -4.62
C GLY A 187 13.50 9.23 -3.70
N GLY A 188 13.70 10.55 -3.82
CA GLY A 188 13.10 11.52 -2.91
C GLY A 188 13.95 11.75 -1.65
N GLY A 189 13.94 12.98 -1.13
CA GLY A 189 14.82 13.40 -0.05
C GLY A 189 15.87 14.39 -0.51
N GLY A 190 15.40 15.61 -0.74
CA GLY A 190 16.16 16.80 -1.03
C GLY A 190 16.60 17.00 -2.48
N GLY A 191 16.55 15.98 -3.35
CA GLY A 191 16.82 16.17 -4.79
C GLY A 191 15.67 16.87 -5.52
N PRO A 192 15.79 17.16 -6.84
CA PRO A 192 14.61 17.44 -7.66
C PRO A 192 13.63 16.28 -7.45
N GLY A 193 12.35 16.61 -7.20
CA GLY A 193 11.34 15.61 -6.81
C GLY A 193 11.33 14.41 -7.75
N PHE A 194 11.09 13.21 -7.21
CA PHE A 194 11.01 12.01 -8.02
C PHE A 194 9.77 12.09 -8.94
N ASP A 195 9.99 12.04 -10.26
CA ASP A 195 8.93 12.06 -11.28
C ASP A 195 8.22 10.70 -11.30
N ALA A 196 7.07 10.62 -10.61
CA ALA A 196 6.28 9.40 -10.55
C ALA A 196 5.65 9.00 -11.90
N ARG A 197 5.62 9.88 -12.92
CA ARG A 197 5.15 9.53 -14.28
C ARG A 197 6.14 8.60 -14.97
N ARG A 198 7.41 8.66 -14.58
CA ARG A 198 8.44 7.72 -15.03
C ARG A 198 8.32 6.36 -14.38
N ILE A 199 7.34 6.11 -13.53
CA ILE A 199 7.01 4.77 -13.03
C ILE A 199 5.73 4.28 -13.71
N ASN A 200 5.80 3.07 -14.27
CA ASN A 200 4.61 2.37 -14.73
C ASN A 200 3.84 1.85 -13.52
N ALA A 201 2.87 2.64 -13.08
CA ALA A 201 2.00 2.35 -11.96
C ALA A 201 1.27 0.99 -12.07
N ASP A 202 1.05 0.46 -13.28
CA ASP A 202 0.34 -0.80 -13.49
C ASP A 202 1.19 -2.03 -13.07
N LEU A 203 2.49 -1.85 -12.78
CA LEU A 203 3.36 -2.88 -12.20
C LEU A 203 3.07 -3.18 -10.73
N PHE A 204 2.36 -2.29 -10.04
CA PHE A 204 2.15 -2.33 -8.59
C PHE A 204 0.69 -2.66 -8.24
N SER A 205 0.48 -3.21 -7.05
CA SER A 205 -0.83 -3.60 -6.55
C SER A 205 -1.55 -2.43 -5.86
N ALA A 206 -0.78 -1.52 -5.26
CA ALA A 206 -1.27 -0.36 -4.53
C ALA A 206 -0.22 0.75 -4.43
N VAL A 207 -0.68 1.95 -4.07
CA VAL A 207 0.17 3.06 -3.62
C VAL A 207 -0.35 3.56 -2.29
N SER A 208 0.55 3.90 -1.37
CA SER A 208 0.17 4.48 -0.09
C SER A 208 0.93 5.77 0.19
N VAL A 209 0.27 6.73 0.82
CA VAL A 209 0.87 8.00 1.26
C VAL A 209 0.96 7.95 2.77
N SER A 210 2.17 8.10 3.30
CA SER A 210 2.43 8.32 4.72
C SER A 210 2.79 9.78 4.92
N GLN A 211 2.15 10.43 5.89
CA GLN A 211 2.53 11.78 6.30
C GLN A 211 3.58 11.81 7.44
N ASP A 212 3.94 10.64 7.96
CA ASP A 212 5.00 10.52 8.94
C ASP A 212 6.34 10.69 8.23
N PRO A 213 7.28 11.49 8.77
CA PRO A 213 8.56 11.66 8.14
C PRO A 213 9.29 10.32 8.08
N THR A 214 9.98 10.07 6.98
CA THR A 214 10.77 8.85 6.75
C THR A 214 12.19 9.21 6.39
N ASN A 215 13.09 8.23 6.26
CA ASN A 215 14.42 8.47 5.70
C ASN A 215 14.30 9.05 4.29
N GLY A 216 14.99 10.14 4.03
CA GLY A 216 14.86 10.88 2.77
C GLY A 216 13.48 11.52 2.55
N GLY A 217 12.65 11.72 3.58
CA GLY A 217 11.33 12.32 3.41
C GLY A 217 10.91 13.12 4.63
N THR A 218 11.12 14.44 4.62
CA THR A 218 10.78 15.30 5.77
C THR A 218 9.27 15.56 5.86
N ALA A 219 8.57 15.51 4.72
CA ALA A 219 7.13 15.73 4.62
C ALA A 219 6.29 14.46 4.72
N GLY A 220 6.93 13.31 4.48
CA GLY A 220 6.26 12.02 4.35
C GLY A 220 6.90 11.13 3.30
N SER A 221 6.20 10.07 2.95
CA SER A 221 6.61 9.13 1.91
C SER A 221 5.43 8.64 1.06
N VAL A 222 5.71 8.32 -0.19
CA VAL A 222 4.85 7.55 -1.08
C VAL A 222 5.44 6.15 -1.24
N ASP A 223 4.73 5.13 -0.77
CA ASP A 223 5.16 3.73 -0.89
C ASP A 223 4.32 3.01 -1.95
N LEU A 224 5.00 2.54 -3.00
CA LEU A 224 4.45 1.64 -4.00
C LEU A 224 4.54 0.21 -3.48
N ARG A 225 3.46 -0.55 -3.60
CA ARG A 225 3.42 -1.93 -3.14
C ARG A 225 3.39 -2.88 -4.30
N SER A 226 4.34 -3.81 -4.35
CA SER A 226 4.33 -4.86 -5.36
C SER A 226 3.17 -5.84 -5.14
N TYR A 227 2.94 -6.72 -6.10
CA TYR A 227 2.03 -7.84 -5.88
C TYR A 227 2.68 -8.85 -4.93
N GLU A 228 1.85 -9.53 -4.14
CA GLU A 228 2.30 -10.58 -3.23
C GLU A 228 2.00 -11.98 -3.79
N PRO A 229 2.87 -12.97 -3.53
CA PRO A 229 2.59 -14.35 -3.91
C PRO A 229 1.28 -14.86 -3.31
N THR A 230 0.55 -15.66 -4.09
CA THR A 230 -0.71 -16.27 -3.68
C THR A 230 -0.55 -17.76 -3.45
N ILE A 231 -1.36 -18.35 -2.57
CA ILE A 231 -1.29 -19.81 -2.31
C ILE A 231 -1.59 -20.59 -3.60
N ALA A 232 -2.67 -20.22 -4.30
CA ALA A 232 -3.01 -20.79 -5.60
C ALA A 232 -2.45 -19.95 -6.74
N PHE A 233 -2.21 -20.59 -7.89
CA PHE A 233 -1.95 -19.89 -9.14
C PHE A 233 -3.12 -18.95 -9.50
N GLN A 234 -2.78 -17.70 -9.79
CA GLN A 234 -3.67 -16.66 -10.26
C GLN A 234 -2.96 -15.91 -11.38
N SER A 235 -3.70 -15.57 -12.43
CA SER A 235 -3.24 -14.69 -13.50
C SER A 235 -4.30 -13.62 -13.73
N ALA A 236 -3.87 -12.40 -13.98
CA ALA A 236 -4.73 -11.28 -14.34
C ALA A 236 -4.16 -10.56 -15.57
N LEU A 237 -5.04 -10.19 -16.49
CA LEU A 237 -4.74 -9.38 -17.67
C LEU A 237 -5.68 -8.18 -17.64
N ALA A 238 -5.11 -6.97 -17.65
CA ALA A 238 -5.88 -5.75 -17.78
C ALA A 238 -5.47 -5.00 -19.06
N ALA A 239 -6.47 -4.56 -19.82
CA ALA A 239 -6.31 -3.66 -20.94
C ALA A 239 -7.14 -2.40 -20.70
N ARG A 240 -6.62 -1.25 -21.11
CA ARG A 240 -7.25 0.05 -20.92
C ARG A 240 -7.02 0.92 -22.14
N PHE A 241 -8.05 1.65 -22.52
CA PHE A 241 -8.02 2.66 -23.57
C PHE A 241 -8.80 3.90 -23.11
N ALA A 242 -8.28 5.08 -23.42
CA ALA A 242 -8.95 6.33 -23.14
C ALA A 242 -9.12 7.19 -24.39
N SER A 243 -10.07 8.13 -24.33
CA SER A 243 -10.46 8.97 -25.46
C SER A 243 -9.38 9.92 -25.95
N ASN A 244 -8.34 10.18 -25.16
CA ASN A 244 -7.12 10.91 -25.57
C ASN A 244 -6.06 9.97 -26.18
N ALA A 245 -6.44 8.75 -26.57
CA ALA A 245 -5.56 7.70 -27.08
C ALA A 245 -4.49 7.20 -26.09
N ASP A 246 -4.61 7.50 -24.79
CA ASP A 246 -3.86 6.76 -23.77
C ASP A 246 -4.28 5.28 -23.83
N SER A 247 -3.30 4.40 -23.65
CA SER A 247 -3.55 2.97 -23.57
C SER A 247 -2.65 2.32 -22.54
N SER A 248 -3.12 1.29 -21.88
CA SER A 248 -2.25 0.43 -21.08
C SER A 248 -2.64 -1.03 -21.16
N LEU A 249 -1.62 -1.88 -21.03
CA LEU A 249 -1.74 -3.33 -20.94
C LEU A 249 -0.89 -3.79 -19.75
N SER A 250 -1.48 -4.54 -18.84
CA SER A 250 -0.74 -5.18 -17.75
C SER A 250 -1.14 -6.64 -17.60
N SER A 251 -0.16 -7.45 -17.24
CA SER A 251 -0.32 -8.87 -16.96
C SER A 251 0.37 -9.19 -15.65
N VAL A 252 -0.32 -9.93 -14.78
CA VAL A 252 0.19 -10.35 -13.48
C VAL A 252 -0.03 -11.83 -13.34
N VAL A 253 0.98 -12.54 -12.86
CA VAL A 253 0.94 -13.96 -12.54
C VAL A 253 1.47 -14.11 -11.12
N THR A 254 0.66 -14.67 -10.23
CA THR A 254 1.03 -14.92 -8.84
C THR A 254 0.73 -16.36 -8.47
N GLY A 255 1.51 -16.94 -7.58
CA GLY A 255 1.28 -18.31 -7.13
C GLY A 255 2.30 -18.77 -6.12
N SER A 256 2.22 -20.04 -5.76
CA SER A 256 3.23 -20.69 -4.94
C SER A 256 3.38 -22.16 -5.34
N THR A 257 4.60 -22.68 -5.15
CA THR A 257 4.94 -24.09 -5.26
C THR A 257 5.69 -24.50 -3.99
N GLY A 258 5.04 -25.28 -3.13
CA GLY A 258 5.54 -25.57 -1.79
C GLY A 258 5.77 -24.30 -0.97
N ASN A 259 6.99 -24.09 -0.49
CA ASN A 259 7.37 -22.90 0.28
C ASN A 259 7.83 -21.72 -0.60
N LEU A 260 7.86 -21.89 -1.93
CA LEU A 260 8.28 -20.84 -2.86
C LEU A 260 7.05 -20.15 -3.47
N GLY A 261 6.76 -18.95 -3.00
CA GLY A 261 5.85 -18.01 -3.65
C GLY A 261 6.54 -17.27 -4.80
N TYR A 262 5.79 -16.97 -5.86
CA TYR A 262 6.26 -16.18 -6.99
C TYR A 262 5.22 -15.16 -7.46
N VAL A 263 5.73 -14.09 -8.06
CA VAL A 263 5.01 -13.03 -8.71
C VAL A 263 5.80 -12.62 -9.95
N LEU A 264 5.12 -12.51 -11.09
CA LEU A 264 5.62 -11.89 -12.30
C LEU A 264 4.57 -10.89 -12.75
N SER A 265 4.95 -9.62 -12.89
CA SER A 265 4.10 -8.53 -13.33
C SER A 265 4.78 -7.83 -14.50
N GLY A 266 4.05 -7.58 -15.57
CA GLY A 266 4.53 -6.85 -16.73
C GLY A 266 3.49 -5.81 -17.13
N ALA A 267 3.95 -4.63 -17.49
CA ALA A 267 3.06 -3.55 -17.91
C ALA A 267 3.69 -2.72 -19.02
N ALA A 268 2.85 -2.23 -19.92
CA ALA A 268 3.17 -1.26 -20.95
C ALA A 268 2.07 -0.20 -20.99
N GLN A 269 2.46 1.06 -21.00
CA GLN A 269 1.55 2.19 -21.01
C GLN A 269 2.00 3.19 -22.07
N GLY A 270 1.11 3.54 -22.99
CA GLY A 270 1.24 4.71 -23.86
C GLY A 270 0.38 5.85 -23.32
N ARG A 271 0.94 7.05 -23.27
CA ARG A 271 0.24 8.28 -22.90
C ARG A 271 0.41 9.29 -24.02
N ASN A 272 -0.64 10.03 -24.31
CA ASN A 272 -0.60 11.19 -25.19
C ASN A 272 -1.02 12.40 -24.37
N GLY A 273 -0.13 13.38 -24.30
CA GLY A 273 -0.47 14.70 -23.82
C GLY A 273 -1.36 15.44 -24.82
N ALA A 274 -1.75 16.65 -24.44
CA ALA A 274 -2.75 17.41 -25.18
C ALA A 274 -2.25 17.84 -26.57
N LEU A 275 -0.94 17.95 -26.77
CA LEU A 275 -0.33 18.42 -28.02
C LEU A 275 -0.01 17.28 -29.00
N ALA A 276 -0.20 16.02 -28.59
CA ALA A 276 0.21 14.86 -29.37
C ALA A 276 -0.52 14.81 -30.72
N GLY A 277 0.24 14.77 -31.81
CA GLY A 277 -0.30 14.71 -33.17
C GLY A 277 -0.84 16.05 -33.69
N GLN A 278 -0.79 17.12 -32.91
CA GLN A 278 -1.16 18.45 -33.38
C GLN A 278 -0.05 19.04 -34.27
N ARG A 279 -0.44 19.79 -35.30
CA ARG A 279 0.48 20.48 -36.21
C ARG A 279 0.32 21.98 -36.04
N PHE A 280 1.38 22.66 -35.63
CA PHE A 280 1.41 24.11 -35.50
C PHE A 280 2.84 24.63 -35.64
N PHE A 281 2.95 25.92 -35.94
CA PHE A 281 4.22 26.65 -35.92
C PHE A 281 4.54 27.09 -34.48
N ASP A 282 5.73 26.77 -34.00
CA ASP A 282 6.18 27.02 -32.64
C ASP A 282 7.45 27.89 -32.59
N ALA A 283 7.97 28.12 -31.39
CA ALA A 283 9.20 28.86 -31.18
C ALA A 283 10.42 28.20 -31.84
N SER A 284 10.39 26.91 -32.21
CA SER A 284 11.50 26.29 -32.94
C SER A 284 11.73 26.91 -34.32
N GLY A 285 10.75 27.67 -34.83
CA GLY A 285 10.76 28.26 -36.17
C GLY A 285 10.27 27.28 -37.25
N SER A 286 9.66 26.16 -36.85
CA SER A 286 9.17 25.12 -37.75
C SER A 286 7.70 24.81 -37.52
N ASP A 287 6.97 24.46 -38.58
CA ASP A 287 5.63 23.89 -38.50
C ASP A 287 5.72 22.37 -38.66
N TYR A 288 5.47 21.63 -37.58
CA TYR A 288 5.60 20.17 -37.55
C TYR A 288 4.56 19.50 -36.65
N VAL A 289 4.44 18.18 -36.76
CA VAL A 289 3.57 17.37 -35.89
C VAL A 289 4.28 17.16 -34.55
N HIS A 290 3.70 17.66 -33.47
CA HIS A 290 4.28 17.57 -32.14
C HIS A 290 4.12 16.17 -31.57
N GLY A 291 5.24 15.55 -31.19
CA GLY A 291 5.24 14.34 -30.38
C GLY A 291 5.09 14.78 -28.93
N ASP A 292 3.93 14.57 -28.34
CA ASP A 292 3.65 14.77 -26.90
C ASP A 292 3.29 13.41 -26.30
N ALA A 293 3.99 12.37 -26.76
CA ALA A 293 3.68 11.00 -26.44
C ALA A 293 4.74 10.44 -25.49
N ALA A 294 4.30 9.67 -24.50
CA ALA A 294 5.17 8.94 -23.61
C ALA A 294 4.82 7.44 -23.65
N PHE A 295 5.84 6.60 -23.71
CA PHE A 295 5.72 5.17 -23.58
C PHE A 295 6.53 4.68 -22.39
N THR A 296 5.88 3.94 -21.49
CA THR A 296 6.49 3.39 -20.29
C THR A 296 6.23 1.90 -20.22
N GLY A 297 7.27 1.08 -20.18
CA GLY A 297 7.14 -0.38 -20.12
C GLY A 297 8.09 -1.01 -19.10
N GLY A 298 7.66 -2.04 -18.39
CA GLY A 298 8.51 -2.71 -17.42
C GLY A 298 8.05 -4.10 -17.00
N LEU A 299 8.89 -4.72 -16.19
CA LEU A 299 8.73 -6.04 -15.61
C LEU A 299 9.11 -5.98 -14.12
N LEU A 300 8.29 -6.59 -13.29
CA LEU A 300 8.55 -6.83 -11.88
C LEU A 300 8.48 -8.33 -11.63
N ALA A 301 9.50 -8.89 -10.99
CA ALA A 301 9.55 -10.25 -10.52
C ALA A 301 9.76 -10.26 -9.02
N LYS A 302 9.02 -11.10 -8.29
CA LYS A 302 9.20 -11.28 -6.86
C LYS A 302 9.11 -12.76 -6.51
N LEU A 303 10.07 -13.26 -5.76
CA LEU A 303 10.13 -14.61 -5.24
C LEU A 303 10.10 -14.54 -3.72
N ARG A 304 9.43 -15.47 -3.07
CA ARG A 304 9.35 -15.56 -1.60
C ARG A 304 9.52 -16.99 -1.15
N LEU A 305 10.61 -17.27 -0.45
CA LEU A 305 10.90 -18.55 0.16
C LEU A 305 10.52 -18.52 1.65
N GLY A 306 9.56 -19.35 2.04
CA GLY A 306 9.27 -19.65 3.44
C GLY A 306 10.32 -20.58 4.03
N LEU A 307 11.31 -20.02 4.73
CA LEU A 307 12.39 -20.79 5.38
C LEU A 307 11.82 -21.63 6.53
N THR A 308 11.00 -21.02 7.38
CA THR A 308 10.30 -21.67 8.49
C THR A 308 8.84 -21.19 8.53
N SER A 309 8.08 -21.51 9.58
CA SER A 309 6.75 -20.91 9.80
C SER A 309 6.80 -19.47 10.29
N THR A 310 7.96 -18.99 10.74
CA THR A 310 8.15 -17.63 11.28
C THR A 310 9.22 -16.84 10.53
N GLN A 311 9.83 -17.43 9.51
CA GLN A 311 10.88 -16.81 8.71
C GLN A 311 10.57 -16.93 7.23
N SER A 312 10.74 -15.82 6.50
CA SER A 312 10.72 -15.81 5.05
C SER A 312 11.81 -14.92 4.48
N LEU A 313 12.33 -15.32 3.34
CA LEU A 313 13.21 -14.52 2.49
C LEU A 313 12.44 -14.21 1.21
N SER A 314 12.42 -12.96 0.79
CA SER A 314 11.89 -12.57 -0.51
C SER A 314 12.96 -11.85 -1.32
N ALA A 315 12.88 -11.96 -2.64
CA ALA A 315 13.73 -11.25 -3.57
C ALA A 315 12.82 -10.54 -4.58
N THR A 316 13.03 -9.26 -4.79
CA THR A 316 12.26 -8.43 -5.73
C THR A 316 13.22 -7.85 -6.74
N ALA A 317 12.87 -7.94 -8.02
CA ALA A 317 13.56 -7.30 -9.13
C ALA A 317 12.54 -6.52 -9.96
N LEU A 318 12.90 -5.29 -10.33
CA LEU A 318 12.12 -4.40 -11.19
C LEU A 318 13.04 -3.88 -12.28
N ARG A 319 12.56 -3.90 -13.53
CA ARG A 319 13.21 -3.19 -14.63
C ARG A 319 12.15 -2.49 -15.45
N GLN A 320 12.37 -1.23 -15.74
CA GLN A 320 11.46 -0.41 -16.51
C GLN A 320 12.24 0.52 -17.43
N ASN A 321 11.66 0.83 -18.59
CA ASN A 321 12.13 1.87 -19.49
C ASN A 321 10.97 2.81 -19.82
N THR A 322 11.30 4.08 -19.96
CA THR A 322 10.40 5.12 -20.44
C THR A 322 11.06 5.80 -21.63
N ARG A 323 10.24 6.21 -22.59
CA ARG A 323 10.61 7.13 -23.66
C ARG A 323 9.50 8.15 -23.73
N ALA A 324 9.80 9.44 -23.63
CA ALA A 324 8.84 10.48 -23.94
C ALA A 324 9.39 11.40 -25.02
N ASP A 325 8.48 11.87 -25.85
CA ASP A 325 8.77 12.99 -26.72
C ASP A 325 8.74 14.25 -25.84
N GLU A 326 9.76 15.09 -26.01
CA GLU A 326 9.91 16.30 -25.22
C GLU A 326 9.04 17.40 -25.84
N THR A 327 8.12 17.95 -25.06
CA THR A 327 7.25 19.05 -25.49
C THR A 327 7.33 20.23 -24.55
N CYS A 328 7.36 21.40 -25.17
CA CYS A 328 7.12 22.64 -24.46
C CYS A 328 5.65 23.01 -24.64
N ALA A 329 4.93 23.09 -23.52
CA ALA A 329 3.51 23.38 -23.50
C ALA A 329 3.22 24.78 -22.93
N ASP A 330 4.12 25.75 -23.09
CA ASP A 330 3.93 27.14 -22.68
C ASP A 330 3.56 28.04 -23.88
N PHE A 331 2.68 29.02 -23.65
CA PHE A 331 2.26 30.01 -24.63
C PHE A 331 2.25 31.40 -23.99
N GLY A 332 3.45 31.89 -23.67
CA GLY A 332 3.70 33.25 -23.15
C GLY A 332 4.21 34.26 -24.20
N ALA A 333 4.58 33.77 -25.39
CA ALA A 333 5.12 34.56 -26.51
C ALA A 333 4.09 34.75 -27.65
N LEU A 334 4.49 35.37 -28.77
CA LEU A 334 3.63 35.49 -29.98
C LEU A 334 3.35 34.14 -30.65
N VAL A 335 4.22 33.15 -30.43
CA VAL A 335 4.04 31.76 -30.85
C VAL A 335 4.13 30.85 -29.62
N PRO A 336 3.47 29.67 -29.63
CA PRO A 336 3.66 28.69 -28.57
C PRO A 336 5.13 28.27 -28.52
N CYS A 337 5.63 27.94 -27.33
CA CYS A 337 6.97 27.40 -27.23
C CYS A 337 7.04 26.02 -27.88
N GLY A 338 8.25 25.63 -28.24
CA GLY A 338 8.54 24.31 -28.75
C GLY A 338 9.98 24.23 -29.22
N TRP A 339 10.40 23.01 -29.50
CA TRP A 339 11.82 22.65 -29.58
C TRP A 339 12.21 22.05 -30.93
N GLY A 340 11.25 21.90 -31.85
CA GLY A 340 11.48 21.26 -33.14
C GLY A 340 11.29 19.75 -33.10
N PRO A 341 11.35 19.07 -34.26
CA PRO A 341 11.12 17.64 -34.35
C PRO A 341 12.29 16.81 -33.82
N GLY A 342 11.98 15.63 -33.28
CA GLY A 342 12.99 14.61 -32.93
C GLY A 342 13.71 14.83 -31.59
N VAL A 343 13.22 15.76 -30.77
CA VAL A 343 13.63 15.89 -29.37
C VAL A 343 12.89 14.89 -28.50
N GLY A 344 13.54 14.38 -27.46
CA GLY A 344 12.92 13.43 -26.55
C GLY A 344 13.86 12.98 -25.45
N ASP A 345 13.28 12.29 -24.48
CA ASP A 345 13.99 11.68 -23.38
C ASP A 345 13.83 10.16 -23.38
N THR A 346 14.78 9.49 -22.74
CA THR A 346 14.66 8.10 -22.36
C THR A 346 15.09 7.95 -20.92
N SER A 347 14.40 7.10 -20.17
CA SER A 347 14.86 6.70 -18.84
C SER A 347 14.78 5.20 -18.67
N SER A 348 15.65 4.66 -17.83
CA SER A 348 15.62 3.28 -17.38
C SER A 348 15.80 3.24 -15.88
N LEU A 349 14.97 2.44 -15.22
CA LEU A 349 15.02 2.18 -13.80
C LEU A 349 15.18 0.67 -13.60
N ALA A 350 16.22 0.28 -12.88
CA ALA A 350 16.40 -1.09 -12.41
C ALA A 350 16.52 -1.09 -10.89
N LEU A 351 15.86 -2.03 -10.24
CA LEU A 351 15.93 -2.25 -8.81
C LEU A 351 16.00 -3.74 -8.55
N ALA A 352 16.87 -4.13 -7.62
CA ALA A 352 16.94 -5.46 -7.07
C ALA A 352 17.07 -5.35 -5.55
N GLY A 353 16.35 -6.17 -4.81
CA GLY A 353 16.48 -6.23 -3.36
C GLY A 353 16.07 -7.58 -2.83
N ALA A 354 16.55 -7.90 -1.64
CA ALA A 354 16.08 -9.05 -0.88
C ALA A 354 15.51 -8.55 0.45
N THR A 355 14.44 -9.16 0.93
CA THR A 355 13.83 -8.87 2.22
C THR A 355 13.76 -10.14 3.03
N TYR A 356 14.54 -10.20 4.10
CA TYR A 356 14.46 -11.21 5.14
C TYR A 356 13.53 -10.73 6.25
N THR A 357 12.57 -11.55 6.63
CA THR A 357 11.71 -11.35 7.80
C THR A 357 11.77 -12.58 8.68
N GLY A 358 12.01 -12.43 9.97
CA GLY A 358 12.09 -13.56 10.89
C GLY A 358 11.60 -13.21 12.29
N VAL A 359 10.78 -14.09 12.87
CA VAL A 359 10.39 -14.01 14.28
C VAL A 359 11.04 -15.14 15.07
N PHE A 360 11.82 -14.76 16.08
CA PHE A 360 12.59 -15.59 16.98
C PHE A 360 12.13 -15.36 18.41
N ASP A 361 11.14 -16.15 18.86
CA ASP A 361 10.54 -15.97 20.19
C ASP A 361 9.90 -14.59 20.39
N ARG A 362 10.59 -13.67 21.09
CA ARG A 362 10.18 -12.28 21.36
C ARG A 362 10.87 -11.26 20.45
N LEU A 363 11.76 -11.72 19.58
CA LEU A 363 12.52 -10.88 18.65
C LEU A 363 11.95 -11.01 17.23
N SER A 364 11.50 -9.92 16.63
CA SER A 364 11.19 -9.83 15.20
C SER A 364 12.33 -9.10 14.50
N VAL A 365 12.79 -9.60 13.36
CA VAL A 365 13.86 -9.02 12.55
C VAL A 365 13.39 -8.84 11.12
N LEU A 366 13.70 -7.70 10.54
CA LEU A 366 13.53 -7.36 9.13
C LEU A 366 14.88 -6.87 8.60
N ALA A 367 15.38 -7.40 7.49
CA ALA A 367 16.59 -6.92 6.83
C ALA A 367 16.37 -6.86 5.32
N VAL A 368 16.75 -5.74 4.71
CA VAL A 368 16.44 -5.39 3.32
C VAL A 368 17.69 -4.82 2.64
N PRO A 369 18.63 -5.66 2.16
CA PRO A 369 19.64 -5.23 1.20
C PRO A 369 19.00 -4.92 -0.16
N TYR A 370 19.48 -3.86 -0.80
CA TYR A 370 19.00 -3.45 -2.12
C TYR A 370 20.07 -2.75 -2.95
N ALA A 371 19.86 -2.77 -4.25
CA ALA A 371 20.58 -2.00 -5.24
C ALA A 371 19.59 -1.45 -6.27
N ARG A 372 19.79 -0.20 -6.67
CA ARG A 372 19.00 0.51 -7.66
C ARG A 372 19.96 1.18 -8.64
N SER A 373 19.63 1.14 -9.92
CA SER A 373 20.25 1.99 -10.92
C SER A 373 19.18 2.73 -11.71
N GLU A 374 19.44 3.99 -11.98
CA GLU A 374 18.64 4.84 -12.82
C GLU A 374 19.55 5.47 -13.86
N ARG A 375 19.07 5.54 -15.09
CA ARG A 375 19.73 6.28 -16.16
C ARG A 375 18.67 7.04 -16.92
N TYR A 376 18.92 8.31 -17.13
CA TYR A 376 18.10 9.26 -17.86
C TYR A 376 18.99 9.87 -18.94
N ASP A 377 18.55 9.78 -20.19
CA ASP A 377 19.22 10.37 -21.34
C ASP A 377 18.21 11.30 -22.03
N GLU A 378 18.51 12.59 -22.01
CA GLU A 378 17.78 13.66 -22.67
C GLU A 378 18.49 14.01 -23.97
N ASN A 379 17.81 13.86 -25.09
CA ASN A 379 18.34 14.15 -26.42
C ASN A 379 17.61 15.35 -27.03
N LEU A 380 18.24 16.51 -26.90
CA LEU A 380 17.80 17.77 -27.50
C LEU A 380 18.77 18.22 -28.60
N LEU A 381 19.48 17.30 -29.25
CA LEU A 381 20.48 17.67 -30.28
C LEU A 381 19.85 18.31 -31.51
N GLY A 382 18.57 18.03 -31.78
CA GLY A 382 17.77 18.69 -32.81
C GLY A 382 17.08 19.98 -32.36
N ARG A 383 17.30 20.42 -31.12
CA ARG A 383 16.56 21.54 -30.54
C ARG A 383 16.88 22.85 -31.26
N SER A 384 15.84 23.60 -31.59
CA SER A 384 15.92 25.02 -31.93
C SER A 384 14.95 25.82 -31.08
N SER A 385 15.35 27.05 -30.76
CA SER A 385 14.52 27.99 -30.01
C SER A 385 14.60 29.36 -30.65
N PHE A 386 13.44 29.98 -30.84
CA PHE A 386 13.24 31.19 -31.63
C PHE A 386 13.95 31.12 -33.01
N GLY A 387 13.85 29.98 -33.69
CA GLY A 387 14.49 29.71 -34.98
C GLY A 387 16.02 29.62 -34.97
N VAL A 388 16.65 29.67 -33.81
CA VAL A 388 18.11 29.52 -33.64
C VAL A 388 18.41 28.11 -33.15
N PRO A 389 19.33 27.36 -33.79
CA PRO A 389 19.78 26.07 -33.26
C PRO A 389 20.34 26.22 -31.84
N ASP A 390 19.81 25.42 -30.91
CA ASP A 390 20.21 25.40 -29.50
C ASP A 390 20.33 23.93 -29.05
N PRO A 391 21.27 23.17 -29.63
CA PRO A 391 21.39 21.75 -29.32
C PRO A 391 21.79 21.55 -27.86
N ALA A 392 21.12 20.63 -27.19
CA ALA A 392 21.50 20.19 -25.85
C ALA A 392 21.40 18.66 -25.72
N ALA A 393 22.11 18.11 -24.76
CA ALA A 393 21.98 16.72 -24.35
C ALA A 393 22.34 16.60 -22.88
N ALA A 394 21.61 15.77 -22.15
CA ALA A 394 21.96 15.46 -20.77
C ALA A 394 21.87 13.96 -20.53
N THR A 395 22.88 13.38 -19.88
CA THR A 395 22.83 12.03 -19.33
C THR A 395 22.99 12.12 -17.84
N VAL A 396 21.97 11.68 -17.11
CA VAL A 396 22.00 11.53 -15.65
C VAL A 396 21.97 10.04 -15.33
N ALA A 397 22.95 9.56 -14.59
CA ALA A 397 22.97 8.20 -14.08
C ALA A 397 23.17 8.19 -12.57
N SER A 398 22.40 7.35 -11.88
CA SER A 398 22.49 7.18 -10.44
C SER A 398 22.50 5.69 -10.11
N VAL A 399 23.39 5.27 -9.21
CA VAL A 399 23.40 3.94 -8.62
C VAL A 399 23.33 4.10 -7.11
N THR A 400 22.30 3.53 -6.50
CA THR A 400 22.11 3.52 -5.06
C THR A 400 22.13 2.08 -4.56
N ASP A 401 23.05 1.77 -3.66
CA ASP A 401 23.11 0.48 -2.96
C ASP A 401 23.01 0.69 -1.45
N GLY A 402 22.42 -0.25 -0.73
CA GLY A 402 22.19 -0.07 0.70
C GLY A 402 21.56 -1.26 1.40
N VAL A 403 21.43 -1.12 2.71
CA VAL A 403 20.79 -2.10 3.59
C VAL A 403 19.93 -1.35 4.60
N ARG A 404 18.69 -1.79 4.75
CA ARG A 404 17.82 -1.38 5.87
C ARG A 404 17.58 -2.58 6.77
N ALA A 405 17.80 -2.44 8.07
CA ALA A 405 17.45 -3.47 9.04
C ALA A 405 16.61 -2.89 10.17
N SER A 406 15.73 -3.70 10.74
CA SER A 406 15.03 -3.37 11.96
C SER A 406 14.82 -4.62 12.80
N ALA A 407 14.84 -4.43 14.11
CA ALA A 407 14.62 -5.45 15.11
C ALA A 407 13.65 -4.93 16.15
N THR A 408 12.64 -5.72 16.48
CA THR A 408 11.67 -5.43 17.53
C THR A 408 11.74 -6.51 18.58
N PHE A 409 11.95 -6.13 19.84
CA PHE A 409 12.11 -7.05 20.95
C PHE A 409 11.08 -6.77 22.06
N ASP A 410 10.23 -7.75 22.33
CA ASP A 410 9.24 -7.69 23.42
C ASP A 410 9.92 -8.05 24.75
N ALA A 411 10.57 -7.08 25.38
CA ALA A 411 11.25 -7.29 26.66
C ALA A 411 10.27 -7.72 27.76
N THR A 412 9.11 -7.07 27.82
CA THR A 412 8.02 -7.39 28.75
C THR A 412 6.66 -7.16 28.07
N ASP A 413 5.57 -7.61 28.69
CA ASP A 413 4.21 -7.35 28.20
C ASP A 413 3.85 -5.84 28.14
N ARG A 414 4.66 -4.98 28.76
CA ARG A 414 4.49 -3.53 28.79
C ARG A 414 5.59 -2.75 28.06
N ALA A 415 6.66 -3.40 27.62
CA ALA A 415 7.80 -2.72 27.02
C ALA A 415 8.32 -3.49 25.81
N GLN A 416 8.35 -2.81 24.66
CA GLN A 416 8.86 -3.30 23.40
C GLN A 416 9.96 -2.34 22.92
N TYR A 417 11.13 -2.88 22.59
CA TYR A 417 12.26 -2.13 22.05
C TYR A 417 12.27 -2.25 20.53
N GLU A 418 12.49 -1.14 19.83
CA GLU A 418 12.56 -1.07 18.37
C GLU A 418 13.93 -0.50 18.00
N LEU A 419 14.75 -1.28 17.32
CA LEU A 419 16.00 -0.82 16.71
C LEU A 419 15.79 -0.79 15.20
N ALA A 420 16.11 0.30 14.52
CA ALA A 420 16.13 0.35 13.06
C ALA A 420 17.40 1.04 12.58
N THR A 421 17.99 0.53 11.51
CA THR A 421 19.17 1.08 10.87
C THR A 421 18.99 1.08 9.35
N SER A 422 19.58 2.04 8.68
CA SER A 422 19.60 2.15 7.23
C SER A 422 20.94 2.75 6.81
N VAL A 423 21.66 2.06 5.94
CA VAL A 423 22.87 2.58 5.30
C VAL A 423 22.65 2.52 3.79
N SER A 424 22.98 3.60 3.09
CA SER A 424 22.90 3.65 1.64
C SER A 424 23.98 4.53 1.07
N ARG A 425 24.58 4.08 -0.04
CA ARG A 425 25.53 4.85 -0.83
C ARG A 425 24.90 5.17 -2.18
N THR A 426 24.92 6.43 -2.57
CA THR A 426 24.44 6.88 -3.88
C THR A 426 25.59 7.47 -4.68
N ARG A 427 25.88 6.88 -5.83
CA ARG A 427 26.82 7.37 -6.83
C ARG A 427 26.02 7.98 -7.96
N PHE A 428 26.26 9.25 -8.22
CA PHE A 428 25.52 10.06 -9.16
C PHE A 428 26.49 10.67 -10.16
N THR A 429 26.16 10.60 -11.44
CA THR A 429 26.90 11.26 -12.53
C THR A 429 25.93 11.96 -13.45
N SER A 430 26.15 13.24 -13.71
CA SER A 430 25.41 14.03 -14.70
C SER A 430 26.39 14.61 -15.69
N ASN A 431 26.16 14.35 -16.96
CA ASN A 431 26.86 14.98 -18.07
C ASN A 431 25.82 15.78 -18.84
N ALA A 432 25.90 17.10 -18.80
CA ALA A 432 25.03 17.97 -19.58
C ALA A 432 25.88 18.80 -20.53
N THR A 433 25.50 18.84 -21.79
CA THR A 433 26.08 19.69 -22.82
C THR A 433 24.96 20.57 -23.37
N ASP A 434 25.17 21.87 -23.32
CA ASP A 434 24.39 22.82 -24.10
C ASP A 434 25.30 23.44 -25.19
N GLY A 435 24.73 24.18 -26.13
CA GLY A 435 25.48 24.76 -27.25
C GLY A 435 26.66 25.67 -26.84
N ALA A 436 26.77 26.06 -25.58
CA ALA A 436 27.82 26.95 -25.07
C ALA A 436 28.77 26.30 -24.05
N SER A 437 28.36 25.23 -23.38
CA SER A 437 29.06 24.67 -22.23
C SER A 437 28.79 23.17 -22.04
N SER A 438 29.77 22.48 -21.46
CA SER A 438 29.60 21.12 -20.96
C SER A 438 29.88 21.10 -19.47
N SER A 439 28.96 20.55 -18.69
CA SER A 439 29.12 20.32 -17.26
C SER A 439 29.13 18.83 -16.97
N VAL A 440 30.08 18.41 -16.15
CA VAL A 440 30.16 17.05 -15.61
C VAL A 440 30.11 17.17 -14.10
N THR A 441 29.08 16.59 -13.50
CA THR A 441 28.92 16.51 -12.05
C THR A 441 28.98 15.06 -11.64
N ALA A 442 29.93 14.71 -10.79
CA ALA A 442 30.00 13.39 -10.16
C ALA A 442 29.91 13.55 -8.64
N LEU A 443 29.02 12.80 -8.00
CA LEU A 443 28.82 12.80 -6.55
C LEU A 443 28.82 11.36 -6.05
N ASP A 444 29.40 11.16 -4.87
CA ASP A 444 29.36 9.89 -4.15
C ASP A 444 29.00 10.21 -2.71
N ARG A 445 27.81 9.77 -2.30
CA ARG A 445 27.17 10.17 -1.04
C ARG A 445 26.90 8.95 -0.18
N LEU A 446 27.25 9.03 1.09
CA LEU A 446 26.95 8.01 2.09
C LEU A 446 25.90 8.55 3.06
N PHE A 447 24.81 7.83 3.21
CA PHE A 447 23.77 8.11 4.18
C PHE A 447 23.66 6.95 5.16
N GLU A 448 23.73 7.26 6.45
CA GLU A 448 23.60 6.32 7.55
C GLU A 448 22.51 6.84 8.50
N ASP A 449 21.68 5.94 8.99
CA ASP A 449 20.61 6.24 9.91
C ASP A 449 20.47 5.09 10.89
N ALA A 450 20.35 5.41 12.17
CA ALA A 450 20.09 4.46 13.23
C ALA A 450 19.07 5.07 14.20
N SER A 451 18.10 4.29 14.64
CA SER A 451 17.09 4.72 15.60
C SER A 451 16.80 3.63 16.62
N LEU A 452 16.60 4.05 17.86
CA LEU A 452 16.23 3.24 19.00
C LEU A 452 14.94 3.82 19.59
N GLY A 453 13.82 3.12 19.44
CA GLY A 453 12.54 3.42 20.06
C GLY A 453 12.23 2.47 21.21
N VAL A 454 11.48 2.96 22.21
CA VAL A 454 10.95 2.11 23.27
C VAL A 454 9.45 2.35 23.37
N ARG A 455 8.63 1.37 22.99
CA ARG A 455 7.18 1.42 23.17
C ARG A 455 6.82 0.94 24.58
N LEU A 456 6.33 1.86 25.40
CA LEU A 456 5.94 1.67 26.79
C LEU A 456 4.41 1.72 26.93
N ARG A 457 3.79 0.59 27.28
CA ARG A 457 2.37 0.49 27.61
C ARG A 457 2.15 0.91 29.07
N VAL A 458 1.92 2.20 29.28
CA VAL A 458 1.66 2.80 30.59
C VAL A 458 0.36 2.26 31.19
N SER A 459 -0.66 2.04 30.36
CA SER A 459 -1.92 1.39 30.75
C SER A 459 -2.51 0.59 29.57
N ASN A 460 -3.68 -0.04 29.76
CA ASN A 460 -4.39 -0.69 28.65
C ASN A 460 -4.84 0.28 27.55
N ALA A 461 -4.96 1.57 27.88
CA ALA A 461 -5.39 2.62 26.96
C ALA A 461 -4.24 3.52 26.50
N LEU A 462 -3.15 3.66 27.27
CA LEU A 462 -2.07 4.60 26.98
C LEU A 462 -0.77 3.88 26.65
N THR A 463 -0.19 4.24 25.51
CA THR A 463 1.14 3.83 25.08
C THR A 463 1.98 5.07 24.77
N VAL A 464 3.21 5.11 25.26
CA VAL A 464 4.17 6.19 25.02
C VAL A 464 5.39 5.57 24.35
N ARG A 465 5.99 6.27 23.40
CA ARG A 465 7.14 5.82 22.62
C ARG A 465 8.16 6.94 22.48
N PRO A 466 9.08 7.10 23.46
CA PRO A 466 10.31 7.83 23.25
C PRO A 466 11.20 7.12 22.22
N GLY A 467 11.96 7.89 21.47
CA GLY A 467 12.97 7.41 20.54
C GLY A 467 14.20 8.29 20.53
N LEU A 468 15.35 7.68 20.28
CA LEU A 468 16.60 8.34 19.94
C LEU A 468 16.94 7.97 18.51
N ARG A 469 17.42 8.92 17.73
CA ARG A 469 17.81 8.74 16.35
C ARG A 469 19.15 9.40 16.11
N TRP A 470 19.97 8.75 15.29
CA TRP A 470 21.23 9.25 14.79
C TRP A 470 21.22 9.14 13.27
N THR A 471 21.51 10.24 12.59
CA THR A 471 21.60 10.32 11.14
C THR A 471 22.94 10.91 10.76
N ARG A 472 23.60 10.33 9.77
CA ARG A 472 24.82 10.84 9.19
C ARG A 472 24.67 10.90 7.68
N ALA A 473 25.05 12.03 7.11
CA ALA A 473 25.20 12.20 5.67
C ALA A 473 26.58 12.77 5.40
N ASP A 474 27.38 11.98 4.67
CA ASP A 474 28.78 12.24 4.41
C ASP A 474 29.58 12.48 5.71
N THR A 475 29.97 13.73 5.95
CA THR A 475 30.77 14.14 7.11
C THR A 475 29.93 14.69 8.26
N GLN A 476 28.65 14.98 8.05
CA GLN A 476 27.78 15.58 9.05
C GLN A 476 26.96 14.52 9.77
N SER A 477 26.94 14.58 11.10
CA SER A 477 26.24 13.62 11.98
C SER A 477 25.37 14.37 12.96
N HIS A 478 24.14 13.89 13.15
CA HIS A 478 23.13 14.51 13.99
C HIS A 478 22.44 13.48 14.85
N ALA A 479 22.18 13.85 16.10
CA ALA A 479 21.32 13.08 17.00
C ALA A 479 20.02 13.84 17.22
N SER A 480 18.92 13.13 17.29
CA SER A 480 17.58 13.68 17.52
C SER A 480 16.76 12.75 18.41
N THR A 481 15.74 13.29 19.06
CA THR A 481 14.86 12.53 19.93
C THR A 481 13.43 12.65 19.46
N ASP A 482 12.73 11.53 19.28
CA ASP A 482 11.31 11.51 18.94
C ASP A 482 10.50 11.20 20.21
N LEU A 483 9.30 11.76 20.33
CA LEU A 483 8.34 11.39 21.36
C LEU A 483 6.96 11.19 20.73
N SER A 484 6.34 10.04 20.96
CA SER A 484 4.96 9.81 20.55
C SER A 484 4.13 9.20 21.67
N ALA A 485 2.84 9.49 21.70
CA ALA A 485 1.88 8.94 22.63
C ALA A 485 0.60 8.56 21.90
N THR A 486 0.03 7.42 22.23
CA THR A 486 -1.25 6.94 21.72
C THR A 486 -2.15 6.59 22.90
N TRP A 487 -3.33 7.20 22.93
CA TRP A 487 -4.34 7.04 23.96
C TRP A 487 -5.65 6.56 23.34
N SER A 488 -6.08 5.36 23.72
CA SER A 488 -7.34 4.75 23.32
C SER A 488 -8.29 4.66 24.52
N PRO A 489 -8.94 5.77 24.94
CA PRO A 489 -9.83 5.78 26.10
C PRO A 489 -11.02 4.82 25.96
N ARG A 490 -11.43 4.57 24.71
CA ARG A 490 -12.44 3.60 24.32
C ARG A 490 -11.87 2.78 23.16
N ARG A 491 -12.41 1.58 22.93
CA ARG A 491 -12.00 0.75 21.77
C ARG A 491 -12.32 1.40 20.41
N THR A 492 -13.26 2.35 20.41
CA THR A 492 -13.71 3.09 19.24
C THR A 492 -12.93 4.37 18.99
N ASP A 493 -12.12 4.82 19.95
CA ASP A 493 -11.50 6.13 19.91
C ASP A 493 -9.99 5.99 20.13
N THR A 494 -9.18 6.65 19.30
CA THR A 494 -7.73 6.67 19.46
C THR A 494 -7.24 8.08 19.20
N VAL A 495 -6.54 8.65 20.17
CA VAL A 495 -5.86 9.94 20.08
C VAL A 495 -4.36 9.65 19.99
N ALA A 496 -3.67 10.22 19.03
CA ALA A 496 -2.21 10.13 18.94
C ALA A 496 -1.58 11.52 18.88
N VAL A 497 -0.44 11.69 19.54
CA VAL A 497 0.38 12.89 19.47
C VAL A 497 1.82 12.46 19.22
N ALA A 498 2.52 13.11 18.29
CA ALA A 498 3.91 12.83 17.99
C ALA A 498 4.69 14.14 17.78
N TYR A 499 5.88 14.20 18.35
CA TYR A 499 6.87 15.25 18.14
C TYR A 499 8.18 14.63 17.65
N ALA A 500 8.68 15.11 16.52
CA ALA A 500 9.82 14.53 15.80
C ALA A 500 10.72 15.63 15.23
N PRO A 501 11.68 16.16 16.00
CA PRO A 501 12.81 16.91 15.47
C PRO A 501 13.72 15.95 14.69
N ARG A 502 14.11 16.32 13.47
CA ARG A 502 14.94 15.51 12.58
C ARG A 502 15.88 16.40 11.77
N ARG A 503 17.03 15.86 11.39
CA ARG A 503 17.89 16.42 10.36
C ARG A 503 18.02 15.40 9.25
N TYR A 504 18.15 15.89 8.03
CA TYR A 504 18.09 15.05 6.86
C TYR A 504 19.34 15.22 6.05
N GLY A 505 19.86 14.06 5.63
CA GLY A 505 21.05 14.01 4.82
C GLY A 505 20.98 14.91 3.61
N VAL A 506 22.14 15.51 3.32
CA VAL A 506 22.37 16.44 2.24
C VAL A 506 21.81 15.89 0.94
N SER A 507 21.00 16.68 0.27
CA SER A 507 20.53 16.29 -1.03
C SER A 507 21.57 16.40 -2.12
N THR A 508 21.35 15.67 -3.22
CA THR A 508 21.99 15.97 -4.50
C THR A 508 21.43 17.28 -5.04
N ALA A 509 21.98 18.39 -4.59
CA ALA A 509 21.77 19.66 -5.25
C ALA A 509 22.57 19.69 -6.55
N PHE A 510 21.89 19.95 -7.65
CA PHE A 510 22.52 20.28 -8.91
C PHE A 510 23.00 21.73 -8.84
N ARG A 511 24.31 21.94 -8.70
CA ARG A 511 24.92 23.21 -9.13
C ARG A 511 24.90 23.24 -10.65
N GLY A 512 23.73 23.52 -11.23
CA GLY A 512 23.58 23.73 -12.66
C GLY A 512 24.12 25.11 -13.08
N ALA A 513 24.45 25.26 -14.35
CA ALA A 513 24.60 26.59 -14.94
C ALA A 513 23.22 27.25 -15.09
N LEU A 514 23.19 28.56 -15.26
CA LEU A 514 22.01 29.25 -15.75
C LEU A 514 21.64 28.69 -17.13
N ALA A 515 20.38 28.38 -17.36
CA ALA A 515 19.91 27.82 -18.63
C ALA A 515 20.26 28.77 -19.80
N ALA A 516 20.57 28.22 -20.97
CA ALA A 516 20.96 29.00 -22.14
C ALA A 516 19.91 30.08 -22.46
N PRO A 517 20.30 31.28 -22.95
CA PRO A 517 19.34 32.35 -23.28
C PRO A 517 18.20 31.90 -24.19
N ALA A 518 18.47 30.96 -25.10
CA ALA A 518 17.52 30.40 -26.04
C ALA A 518 16.43 29.53 -25.38
N SER A 519 16.66 29.02 -24.17
CA SER A 519 15.73 28.15 -23.44
C SER A 519 14.79 28.87 -22.47
N VAL A 520 14.83 30.20 -22.41
CA VAL A 520 13.97 30.97 -21.50
C VAL A 520 12.52 31.03 -22.00
N THR A 521 11.57 30.99 -21.08
CA THR A 521 10.16 31.26 -21.38
C THR A 521 9.94 32.76 -21.35
N LEU A 522 9.50 33.34 -22.46
CA LEU A 522 9.18 34.77 -22.53
C LEU A 522 7.74 35.01 -22.05
N ASP A 523 7.54 36.07 -21.26
CA ASP A 523 6.23 36.59 -20.89
C ASP A 523 6.09 38.00 -21.47
N CYS A 524 5.43 38.09 -22.63
CA CYS A 524 5.24 39.36 -23.31
C CYS A 524 4.32 40.31 -22.54
N ALA A 525 3.37 39.79 -21.75
CA ALA A 525 2.44 40.60 -20.98
C ALA A 525 3.11 41.23 -19.75
N GLY A 526 3.99 40.47 -19.08
CA GLY A 526 4.76 40.92 -17.92
C GLY A 526 6.03 41.72 -18.26
N ALA A 527 6.42 41.74 -19.54
CA ALA A 527 7.71 42.25 -20.03
C ALA A 527 8.91 41.59 -19.33
N ASP A 528 8.86 40.26 -19.21
CA ASP A 528 9.83 39.45 -18.47
C ASP A 528 10.32 38.24 -19.27
N ALA A 529 11.41 37.64 -18.78
CA ALA A 529 11.84 36.31 -19.16
C ALA A 529 12.02 35.41 -17.93
N LEU A 530 11.54 34.18 -18.02
CA LEU A 530 11.70 33.14 -17.01
C LEU A 530 12.80 32.17 -17.46
N ALA A 531 13.88 32.10 -16.70
CA ALA A 531 14.96 31.14 -16.89
C ALA A 531 14.94 30.09 -15.78
N THR A 532 15.61 28.96 -15.99
CA THR A 532 15.96 28.02 -14.92
C THR A 532 17.45 28.15 -14.61
N GLY A 533 17.86 27.91 -13.36
CA GLY A 533 19.26 28.02 -12.96
C GLY A 533 19.65 26.99 -11.92
N GLY A 534 20.96 26.83 -11.73
CA GLY A 534 21.50 26.06 -10.62
C GLY A 534 21.11 26.69 -9.29
N GLY A 535 20.68 25.85 -8.35
CA GLY A 535 20.35 26.32 -7.01
C GLY A 535 21.46 26.14 -6.01
N ASP A 536 21.13 26.47 -4.76
CA ASP A 536 22.01 26.23 -3.63
C ASP A 536 22.29 24.75 -3.45
N ALA A 537 23.49 24.46 -2.95
CA ALA A 537 23.75 23.15 -2.40
C ALA A 537 22.81 22.91 -1.20
N SER A 538 22.22 21.72 -1.10
CA SER A 538 21.44 21.39 0.10
C SER A 538 22.32 21.55 1.33
N THR A 539 21.80 22.30 2.29
CA THR A 539 22.37 22.52 3.60
C THR A 539 21.53 21.68 4.56
N ASP A 540 22.05 20.52 5.01
CA ASP A 540 21.42 19.54 5.94
C ASP A 540 20.13 20.05 6.61
N PRO A 541 18.97 19.93 5.93
CA PRO A 541 17.76 20.60 6.38
C PRO A 541 17.30 19.96 7.69
N ALA A 542 17.05 20.80 8.68
CA ALA A 542 16.45 20.38 9.93
C ALA A 542 14.93 20.57 9.85
N THR A 543 14.17 19.69 10.47
CA THR A 543 12.73 19.85 10.66
C THR A 543 12.37 19.54 12.10
N SER A 544 11.33 20.20 12.61
CA SER A 544 10.65 19.79 13.83
C SER A 544 9.17 19.69 13.54
N GLN A 545 8.63 18.48 13.66
CA GLN A 545 7.23 18.23 13.37
C GLN A 545 6.47 17.86 14.64
N LEU A 546 5.35 18.53 14.87
CA LEU A 546 4.32 18.18 15.84
C LEU A 546 3.08 17.71 15.08
N ARG A 547 2.55 16.55 15.44
CA ARG A 547 1.33 15.97 14.87
C ARG A 547 0.40 15.54 16.00
N ALA A 548 -0.88 15.82 15.84
CA ALA A 548 -1.94 15.31 16.68
C ALA A 548 -3.02 14.69 15.80
N SER A 549 -3.56 13.54 16.18
CA SER A 549 -4.67 12.91 15.47
C SER A 549 -5.70 12.33 16.44
N TRP A 550 -6.95 12.30 15.99
CA TRP A 550 -8.04 11.60 16.63
C TRP A 550 -8.73 10.74 15.58
N GLN A 551 -8.90 9.47 15.89
CA GLN A 551 -9.64 8.51 15.09
C GLN A 551 -10.83 8.00 15.89
N HIS A 552 -12.00 8.03 15.25
CA HIS A 552 -13.22 7.38 15.71
C HIS A 552 -13.60 6.24 14.76
N GLN A 553 -13.91 5.07 15.30
CA GLN A 553 -14.36 3.88 14.57
C GLN A 553 -15.71 3.41 15.12
N GLY A 554 -16.79 3.95 14.56
CA GLY A 554 -18.15 3.49 14.80
C GLY A 554 -18.53 2.29 13.90
N LYS A 555 -19.78 1.84 14.02
CA LYS A 555 -20.31 0.71 13.22
C LYS A 555 -20.45 1.05 11.73
N THR A 556 -20.86 2.27 11.41
CA THR A 556 -21.15 2.71 10.05
C THR A 556 -20.28 3.88 9.60
N VAL A 557 -19.61 4.54 10.54
CA VAL A 557 -18.79 5.72 10.29
C VAL A 557 -17.42 5.53 10.90
N ARG A 558 -16.38 5.77 10.11
CA ARG A 558 -15.02 5.97 10.58
C ARG A 558 -14.62 7.40 10.28
N THR A 559 -14.01 8.08 11.23
CA THR A 559 -13.55 9.46 11.09
C THR A 559 -12.13 9.57 11.60
N ILE A 560 -11.30 10.34 10.90
CA ILE A 560 -9.94 10.67 11.28
C ILE A 560 -9.79 12.17 11.13
N ILE A 561 -9.37 12.81 12.20
CA ILE A 561 -8.95 14.21 12.20
C ILE A 561 -7.47 14.21 12.53
N SER A 562 -6.66 14.92 11.76
CA SER A 562 -5.25 15.14 12.07
C SER A 562 -4.91 16.61 11.95
N ALA A 563 -4.05 17.11 12.82
CA ALA A 563 -3.45 18.42 12.76
C ALA A 563 -1.94 18.25 12.80
N PHE A 564 -1.22 19.10 12.07
CA PHE A 564 0.22 19.07 12.01
C PHE A 564 0.81 20.48 11.98
N ARG A 565 2.05 20.58 12.44
CA ARG A 565 2.92 21.73 12.25
C ARG A 565 4.34 21.22 12.07
N ALA A 566 4.99 21.56 10.97
CA ALA A 566 6.40 21.34 10.74
C ALA A 566 7.11 22.68 10.61
N HIS A 567 8.25 22.82 11.28
CA HIS A 567 9.15 23.95 11.11
C HIS A 567 10.45 23.42 10.53
N LEU A 568 10.75 23.82 9.29
CA LEU A 568 11.93 23.43 8.57
C LEU A 568 12.94 24.57 8.62
N VAL A 569 14.21 24.25 8.82
CA VAL A 569 15.34 25.17 8.81
C VAL A 569 16.25 24.75 7.67
N ASP A 570 16.80 25.74 6.96
CA ASP A 570 17.67 25.52 5.79
C ASP A 570 16.97 24.74 4.67
N ALA A 571 15.66 24.99 4.48
CA ALA A 571 14.84 24.32 3.49
C ALA A 571 15.16 24.85 2.08
N LEU A 572 15.37 23.94 1.13
CA LEU A 572 15.48 24.30 -0.28
C LEU A 572 14.08 24.49 -0.87
N ILE A 573 13.74 25.74 -1.20
CA ILE A 573 12.48 26.07 -1.85
C ILE A 573 12.76 26.50 -3.30
N PRO A 574 12.09 25.90 -4.30
CA PRO A 574 12.12 26.43 -5.65
C PRO A 574 11.43 27.79 -5.68
N GLY A 575 12.17 28.84 -6.06
CA GLY A 575 11.65 30.20 -6.15
C GLY A 575 12.20 30.93 -7.36
N TYR A 576 11.50 31.99 -7.77
CA TYR A 576 11.97 32.91 -8.80
C TYR A 576 12.80 34.01 -8.13
N VAL A 577 14.09 34.05 -8.44
CA VAL A 577 15.00 35.13 -8.03
C VAL A 577 15.27 36.05 -9.20
N ASN A 578 15.52 37.32 -8.91
CA ASN A 578 15.93 38.26 -9.95
C ASN A 578 17.35 37.95 -10.41
N ALA A 579 17.62 37.89 -11.72
CA ALA A 579 18.96 37.60 -12.22
C ALA A 579 19.99 38.65 -11.78
N ALA A 580 19.57 39.90 -11.54
CA ALA A 580 20.45 40.94 -10.99
C ALA A 580 20.83 40.72 -9.51
N ALA A 581 20.11 39.85 -8.79
CA ALA A 581 20.41 39.48 -7.41
C ALA A 581 21.33 38.25 -7.29
N LEU A 582 21.63 37.58 -8.41
CA LEU A 582 22.58 36.47 -8.45
C LEU A 582 24.01 36.96 -8.24
N ALA A 583 24.88 36.07 -7.75
CA ALA A 583 26.26 36.45 -7.49
C ALA A 583 27.01 36.76 -8.80
N ALA A 584 28.00 37.66 -8.72
CA ALA A 584 28.84 37.97 -9.88
C ALA A 584 29.53 36.70 -10.41
N GLY A 585 29.31 36.39 -11.69
CA GLY A 585 29.82 35.18 -12.35
C GLY A 585 28.80 34.04 -12.49
N GLU A 586 27.67 34.08 -11.78
CA GLU A 586 26.56 33.12 -12.00
C GLU A 586 25.77 33.43 -13.27
N VAL A 587 25.69 34.71 -13.63
CA VAL A 587 25.11 35.16 -14.90
C VAL A 587 26.23 35.37 -15.94
N PRO A 588 26.22 34.63 -17.07
CA PRO A 588 27.21 34.83 -18.12
C PRO A 588 27.21 36.26 -18.66
N PRO A 589 28.38 36.83 -19.01
CA PRO A 589 28.44 38.14 -19.68
C PRO A 589 27.60 38.14 -20.97
N GLY A 590 26.77 39.18 -21.15
CA GLY A 590 25.91 39.32 -22.33
C GLY A 590 24.58 38.55 -22.27
N TYR A 591 24.29 37.80 -21.19
CA TYR A 591 23.07 37.00 -21.05
C TYR A 591 21.78 37.81 -21.27
N ALA A 592 21.63 38.97 -20.60
CA ALA A 592 20.47 39.86 -20.78
C ALA A 592 20.34 40.41 -22.21
N ALA A 593 21.47 40.67 -22.88
CA ALA A 593 21.47 41.16 -24.27
C ALA A 593 21.03 40.05 -25.24
N ALA A 594 21.42 38.80 -24.99
CA ALA A 594 20.97 37.64 -25.75
C ALA A 594 19.45 37.43 -25.59
N ILE A 595 18.95 37.42 -24.35
CA ILE A 595 17.50 37.34 -24.08
C ILE A 595 16.76 38.52 -24.71
N SER A 596 17.28 39.75 -24.59
CA SER A 596 16.71 40.93 -25.24
C SER A 596 16.64 40.80 -26.77
N THR A 597 17.54 40.04 -27.38
CA THR A 597 17.50 39.81 -28.83
C THR A 597 16.36 38.85 -29.18
N LEU A 598 16.14 37.82 -28.37
CA LEU A 598 15.01 36.88 -28.52
C LEU A 598 13.67 37.57 -28.25
N TYR A 599 13.59 38.36 -27.18
CA TYR A 599 12.40 39.12 -26.78
C TYR A 599 11.93 40.09 -27.87
N ARG A 600 12.86 40.75 -28.56
CA ARG A 600 12.55 41.67 -29.67
C ARG A 600 12.40 40.98 -31.02
N SER A 601 12.58 39.66 -31.09
CA SER A 601 12.40 38.93 -32.34
C SER A 601 10.90 38.80 -32.69
N PRO A 602 10.56 38.63 -33.98
CA PRO A 602 9.17 38.40 -34.40
C PRO A 602 8.54 37.11 -33.84
N MET A 603 9.37 36.15 -33.40
CA MET A 603 8.90 34.92 -32.73
C MET A 603 8.88 35.06 -31.20
N GLY A 604 9.47 36.10 -30.65
CA GLY A 604 9.42 36.41 -29.23
C GLY A 604 8.20 37.26 -28.90
N CYS A 605 8.44 38.51 -28.54
CA CYS A 605 7.41 39.47 -28.15
C CYS A 605 7.29 40.68 -29.10
N ASP A 606 8.15 40.78 -30.12
CA ASP A 606 8.20 41.91 -31.07
C ASP A 606 8.20 43.29 -30.38
N ALA A 607 8.77 43.36 -29.18
CA ALA A 607 8.81 44.57 -28.38
C ALA A 607 10.03 45.43 -28.75
N ALA A 608 9.96 46.75 -28.54
CA ALA A 608 11.10 47.63 -28.80
C ALA A 608 12.09 47.72 -27.62
N ALA A 609 11.57 47.64 -26.39
CA ALA A 609 12.36 47.80 -25.17
C ALA A 609 13.24 46.56 -24.91
N PRO A 610 14.55 46.72 -24.65
CA PRO A 610 15.41 45.63 -24.23
C PRO A 610 15.08 45.21 -22.78
N LEU A 611 15.28 43.93 -22.47
CA LEU A 611 15.21 43.39 -21.12
C LEU A 611 16.53 43.61 -20.40
N ALA A 612 16.47 44.15 -19.18
CA ALA A 612 17.59 44.19 -18.26
C ALA A 612 17.65 42.91 -17.42
N LEU A 613 18.73 42.71 -16.66
CA LEU A 613 18.80 41.60 -15.70
C LEU A 613 17.70 41.68 -14.63
N SER A 614 17.18 42.88 -14.35
CA SER A 614 16.03 43.08 -13.47
C SER A 614 14.73 42.46 -13.99
N ASP A 615 14.67 42.15 -15.29
CA ASP A 615 13.47 41.65 -15.98
C ASP A 615 13.61 40.14 -16.29
N VAL A 616 14.72 39.53 -15.85
CA VAL A 616 14.96 38.09 -15.95
C VAL A 616 14.78 37.47 -14.58
N LEU A 617 13.83 36.54 -14.48
CA LEU A 617 13.53 35.79 -13.26
C LEU A 617 14.03 34.36 -13.41
N VAL A 618 14.94 33.96 -12.53
CA VAL A 618 15.57 32.65 -12.55
C VAL A 618 14.88 31.75 -11.52
N GLN A 619 14.24 30.69 -11.98
CA GLN A 619 13.73 29.63 -11.12
C GLN A 619 14.89 28.74 -10.66
N GLN A 620 15.20 28.78 -9.37
CA GLN A 620 16.23 27.94 -8.78
C GLN A 620 15.85 27.53 -7.35
N PRO A 621 16.29 26.36 -6.87
CA PRO A 621 16.13 26.00 -5.46
C PRO A 621 17.08 26.85 -4.62
N VAL A 622 16.52 27.64 -3.70
CA VAL A 622 17.27 28.49 -2.77
C VAL A 622 17.04 28.00 -1.35
N SER A 623 18.12 27.90 -0.58
CA SER A 623 18.05 27.60 0.84
C SER A 623 17.48 28.81 1.55
N ILE A 624 16.36 28.62 2.25
CA ILE A 624 15.79 29.66 3.11
C ILE A 624 16.04 29.32 4.59
N PRO A 625 16.27 30.32 5.45
CA PRO A 625 16.60 30.04 6.85
C PRO A 625 15.50 29.29 7.60
N ALA A 626 14.23 29.57 7.29
CA ALA A 626 13.12 28.95 8.00
C ALA A 626 11.82 28.93 7.17
N GLU A 627 11.16 27.78 7.16
CA GLU A 627 9.83 27.52 6.62
C GLU A 627 8.93 26.95 7.72
N THR A 628 7.67 27.39 7.77
CA THR A 628 6.65 26.74 8.60
C THR A 628 5.52 26.23 7.72
N THR A 629 5.25 24.93 7.82
CA THR A 629 4.03 24.32 7.27
C THR A 629 3.13 23.88 8.43
N ALA A 630 1.84 24.13 8.33
CA ALA A 630 0.87 23.75 9.34
C ALA A 630 -0.48 23.49 8.68
N GLY A 631 -1.31 22.69 9.32
CA GLY A 631 -2.62 22.41 8.77
C GLY A 631 -3.39 21.38 9.57
N PHE A 632 -4.56 21.06 9.05
CA PHE A 632 -5.35 19.94 9.52
C PHE A 632 -6.00 19.22 8.34
N SER A 633 -6.30 17.94 8.54
CA SER A 633 -7.08 17.13 7.63
C SER A 633 -8.19 16.40 8.36
N LEU A 634 -9.31 16.24 7.68
CA LEU A 634 -10.47 15.47 8.08
C LEU A 634 -10.71 14.45 6.98
N ALA A 635 -10.75 13.17 7.33
CA ALA A 635 -11.18 12.11 6.44
C ALA A 635 -12.25 11.29 7.15
N ALA A 636 -13.35 10.99 6.47
CA ALA A 636 -14.34 10.07 6.99
C ALA A 636 -14.72 9.04 5.94
N SER A 637 -15.18 7.88 6.40
CA SER A 637 -15.90 6.93 5.57
C SER A 637 -17.21 6.58 6.26
N ALA A 638 -18.31 6.73 5.54
CA ALA A 638 -19.66 6.52 6.05
C ALA A 638 -20.41 5.55 5.13
N ARG A 639 -20.90 4.46 5.69
CA ARG A 639 -21.76 3.49 4.98
C ARG A 639 -23.22 3.93 5.14
N VAL A 640 -23.84 4.35 4.05
CA VAL A 640 -25.26 4.72 3.99
C VAL A 640 -26.05 3.52 3.46
N GLY A 641 -26.69 2.79 4.38
CA GLY A 641 -27.34 1.52 4.06
C GLY A 641 -26.34 0.39 3.78
N ARG A 642 -26.69 -0.55 2.90
CA ARG A 642 -25.82 -1.70 2.53
C ARG A 642 -25.01 -1.47 1.26
N SER A 643 -25.30 -0.40 0.54
CA SER A 643 -24.88 -0.24 -0.86
C SER A 643 -24.04 0.99 -1.10
N LEU A 644 -24.19 2.06 -0.32
CA LEU A 644 -23.51 3.31 -0.57
C LEU A 644 -22.40 3.52 0.46
N LEU A 645 -21.19 3.75 -0.04
CA LEU A 645 -20.05 4.22 0.74
C LEU A 645 -19.75 5.67 0.34
N LEU A 646 -19.73 6.56 1.32
CA LEU A 646 -19.29 7.94 1.16
C LEU A 646 -17.93 8.11 1.83
N VAL A 647 -16.97 8.70 1.12
CA VAL A 647 -15.63 9.01 1.65
C VAL A 647 -15.35 10.50 1.42
N PRO A 648 -15.87 11.40 2.27
CA PRO A 648 -15.48 12.80 2.25
C PRO A 648 -14.09 12.98 2.88
N ALA A 649 -13.30 13.87 2.29
CA ALA A 649 -12.02 14.30 2.83
C ALA A 649 -11.86 15.82 2.64
N TYR A 650 -11.22 16.48 3.59
CA TYR A 650 -10.96 17.91 3.59
C TYR A 650 -9.60 18.17 4.22
N THR A 651 -8.80 19.04 3.62
CA THR A 651 -7.53 19.50 4.18
C THR A 651 -7.45 21.02 4.08
N ALA A 652 -6.98 21.64 5.15
CA ALA A 652 -6.52 23.01 5.14
C ALA A 652 -5.01 23.03 5.43
N THR A 653 -4.24 23.64 4.53
CA THR A 653 -2.78 23.68 4.61
C THR A 653 -2.30 25.12 4.46
N TYR A 654 -1.47 25.54 5.40
CA TYR A 654 -0.76 26.80 5.37
C TYR A 654 0.74 26.51 5.34
N ALA A 655 1.45 27.13 4.42
CA ALA A 655 2.88 26.97 4.24
C ALA A 655 3.48 28.35 3.98
N ARG A 656 4.45 28.78 4.79
CA ARG A 656 5.07 30.10 4.66
C ARG A 656 6.58 30.02 4.85
N ALA A 657 7.29 30.94 4.22
CA ALA A 657 8.65 31.26 4.62
C ALA A 657 8.61 32.22 5.82
N ASP A 658 9.23 31.86 6.94
CA ASP A 658 9.35 32.75 8.11
C ASP A 658 10.46 33.79 7.89
N ALA A 659 11.50 33.40 7.14
CA ALA A 659 12.58 34.26 6.70
C ALA A 659 13.00 33.88 5.27
N LEU A 660 13.50 34.84 4.51
CA LEU A 660 13.94 34.64 3.13
C LEU A 660 15.42 35.00 2.97
N ASP A 661 16.06 34.32 2.02
CA ASP A 661 17.36 34.72 1.49
C ASP A 661 17.28 36.10 0.82
N ALA A 662 18.39 36.87 0.86
CA ALA A 662 18.45 38.21 0.29
C ALA A 662 18.13 38.25 -1.22
N ARG A 663 18.35 37.16 -1.96
CA ARG A 663 17.97 37.04 -3.38
C ARG A 663 16.47 37.17 -3.62
N PHE A 664 15.65 36.87 -2.61
CA PHE A 664 14.20 37.07 -2.66
C PHE A 664 13.75 38.46 -2.21
N ALA A 665 14.66 39.35 -1.76
CA ALA A 665 14.29 40.72 -1.39
C ALA A 665 13.91 41.60 -2.60
N ALA A 666 14.09 41.10 -3.82
CA ALA A 666 13.74 41.83 -5.04
C ALA A 666 12.23 42.16 -5.10
N PRO A 667 11.84 43.34 -5.63
CA PRO A 667 10.44 43.78 -5.75
C PRO A 667 9.50 42.79 -6.46
N ARG A 668 10.04 41.96 -7.36
CA ARG A 668 9.29 40.98 -8.18
C ARG A 668 9.32 39.55 -7.61
N SER A 669 9.95 39.33 -6.46
CA SER A 669 9.90 38.01 -5.81
C SER A 669 8.46 37.69 -5.42
N VAL A 670 8.00 36.50 -5.82
CA VAL A 670 6.72 35.91 -5.41
C VAL A 670 6.77 35.27 -4.03
N LEU A 671 7.97 35.13 -3.47
CA LEU A 671 8.14 34.71 -2.08
C LEU A 671 8.09 35.96 -1.21
N VAL A 672 7.00 36.08 -0.46
CA VAL A 672 6.76 37.17 0.49
C VAL A 672 6.89 36.61 1.92
N PRO A 673 7.79 37.15 2.77
CA PRO A 673 7.95 36.66 4.14
C PRO A 673 6.62 36.67 4.90
N GLY A 674 6.28 35.57 5.56
CA GLY A 674 5.04 35.41 6.30
C GLY A 674 3.78 35.15 5.46
N ALA A 675 3.85 35.28 4.13
CA ALA A 675 2.75 34.96 3.24
C ALA A 675 2.69 33.46 2.91
N GLN A 676 1.54 33.01 2.41
CA GLN A 676 1.40 31.67 1.86
C GLN A 676 2.36 31.49 0.68
N LEU A 677 3.16 30.43 0.70
CA LEU A 677 4.05 30.05 -0.38
C LEU A 677 3.23 29.80 -1.67
N PRO A 678 3.72 30.26 -2.83
CA PRO A 678 3.03 30.07 -4.10
C PRO A 678 2.77 28.60 -4.45
N GLY A 679 1.62 28.32 -5.06
CA GLY A 679 1.29 26.98 -5.57
C GLY A 679 0.85 25.98 -4.49
N ILE A 680 0.65 26.42 -3.25
CA ILE A 680 0.10 25.60 -2.17
C ILE A 680 -1.32 26.08 -1.85
N PRO A 681 -2.37 25.34 -2.25
CA PRO A 681 -3.74 25.76 -2.03
C PRO A 681 -4.10 25.66 -0.55
N MET A 682 -4.74 26.70 -0.02
CA MET A 682 -5.12 26.75 1.40
C MET A 682 -6.16 25.69 1.77
N HIS A 683 -7.06 25.36 0.84
CA HIS A 683 -8.15 24.41 1.04
C HIS A 683 -8.24 23.40 -0.09
N ARG A 684 -8.43 22.13 0.26
CA ARG A 684 -8.72 21.04 -0.67
C ARG A 684 -9.79 20.16 -0.06
N TRP A 685 -10.68 19.63 -0.90
CA TRP A 685 -11.60 18.60 -0.47
C TRP A 685 -11.89 17.60 -1.57
N SER A 686 -12.27 16.40 -1.18
CA SER A 686 -12.71 15.36 -2.09
C SER A 686 -13.93 14.64 -1.50
N LEU A 687 -14.76 14.12 -2.39
CA LEU A 687 -15.87 13.24 -2.03
C LEU A 687 -15.86 12.07 -3.01
N VAL A 688 -15.80 10.86 -2.47
CA VAL A 688 -16.02 9.63 -3.23
C VAL A 688 -17.35 9.05 -2.80
N ALA A 689 -18.24 8.80 -3.74
CA ALA A 689 -19.46 8.04 -3.52
C ALA A 689 -19.39 6.75 -4.35
N ASP A 690 -19.39 5.61 -3.68
CA ASP A 690 -19.29 4.27 -4.26
C ASP A 690 -20.58 3.51 -3.94
N TYR A 691 -21.42 3.35 -4.96
CA TYR A 691 -22.69 2.65 -4.87
C TYR A 691 -22.59 1.26 -5.49
N ARG A 692 -22.88 0.23 -4.69
CA ARG A 692 -22.85 -1.17 -5.09
C ARG A 692 -24.20 -1.82 -4.90
N ARG A 693 -24.72 -2.41 -5.97
CA ARG A 693 -25.95 -3.19 -5.88
C ARG A 693 -25.71 -4.44 -5.01
N PRO A 694 -26.54 -4.73 -3.99
CA PRO A 694 -26.31 -5.85 -3.07
C PRO A 694 -26.20 -7.23 -3.73
N SER A 695 -26.78 -7.39 -4.92
CA SER A 695 -26.84 -8.66 -5.66
C SER A 695 -25.62 -8.93 -6.54
N GLY A 696 -24.47 -8.28 -6.28
CA GLY A 696 -23.28 -8.40 -7.15
C GLY A 696 -23.49 -7.79 -8.55
N GLY A 697 -24.37 -6.78 -8.63
CA GLY A 697 -24.68 -6.08 -9.88
C GLY A 697 -23.67 -4.97 -10.22
N PRO A 698 -24.05 -4.04 -11.10
CA PRO A 698 -23.19 -2.90 -11.45
C PRO A 698 -22.85 -2.07 -10.21
N GLU A 699 -21.63 -1.52 -10.23
CA GLU A 699 -21.09 -0.57 -9.26
C GLU A 699 -20.99 0.80 -9.94
N ALA A 700 -21.57 1.83 -9.33
CA ALA A 700 -21.50 3.20 -9.79
C ALA A 700 -20.63 4.02 -8.85
N ILE A 701 -19.70 4.77 -9.41
CA ILE A 701 -18.72 5.56 -8.68
C ILE A 701 -18.87 7.01 -9.10
N LEU A 702 -18.87 7.93 -8.14
CA LEU A 702 -18.83 9.37 -8.36
C LEU A 702 -17.67 9.92 -7.54
N THR A 703 -16.86 10.77 -8.17
CA THR A 703 -15.77 11.44 -7.50
C THR A 703 -15.85 12.94 -7.74
N LEU A 704 -15.71 13.72 -6.66
CA LEU A 704 -15.57 15.17 -6.70
C LEU A 704 -14.25 15.53 -6.04
N GLN A 705 -13.50 16.44 -6.63
CA GLN A 705 -12.29 16.98 -6.05
C GLN A 705 -12.28 18.49 -6.26
N HIS A 706 -12.11 19.24 -5.19
CA HIS A 706 -11.92 20.68 -5.24
C HIS A 706 -10.51 21.06 -4.81
N VAL A 707 -9.93 21.98 -5.56
CA VAL A 707 -8.64 22.61 -5.26
C VAL A 707 -8.88 24.11 -5.18
N GLY A 708 -8.54 24.71 -4.04
CA GLY A 708 -8.66 26.15 -3.84
C GLY A 708 -7.71 26.98 -4.71
N GLU A 709 -7.76 28.29 -4.51
CA GLU A 709 -6.81 29.24 -5.10
C GLU A 709 -5.38 29.01 -4.61
N ASN A 710 -4.41 29.71 -5.22
CA ASN A 710 -2.98 29.49 -5.00
C ASN A 710 -2.57 28.02 -5.23
N ASN A 711 -3.21 27.35 -6.19
CA ASN A 711 -2.85 26.00 -6.60
C ASN A 711 -1.66 26.06 -7.58
N PRO A 712 -0.92 24.96 -7.76
CA PRO A 712 0.30 24.96 -8.57
C PRO A 712 0.03 25.00 -10.07
N SER A 713 -1.22 24.75 -10.49
CA SER A 713 -1.68 25.03 -11.86
C SER A 713 -1.92 26.53 -12.08
N ARG A 714 -1.85 27.37 -11.03
CA ARG A 714 -2.07 28.83 -11.06
C ARG A 714 -3.43 29.24 -11.64
N LEU A 715 -4.40 28.35 -11.51
CA LEU A 715 -5.79 28.57 -11.93
C LEU A 715 -6.62 29.14 -10.78
N PRO A 716 -7.81 29.71 -11.05
CA PRO A 716 -8.79 29.99 -10.00
C PRO A 716 -9.19 28.68 -9.30
N GLY A 717 -9.78 28.77 -8.10
CA GLY A 717 -10.32 27.59 -7.44
C GLY A 717 -11.24 26.79 -8.36
N TYR A 718 -11.07 25.46 -8.40
CA TYR A 718 -11.77 24.59 -9.35
C TYR A 718 -12.25 23.30 -8.72
N THR A 719 -13.30 22.73 -9.31
CA THR A 719 -13.85 21.42 -8.93
C THR A 719 -13.87 20.50 -10.14
N LEU A 720 -13.25 19.34 -9.99
CA LEU A 720 -13.23 18.25 -10.95
C LEU A 720 -14.30 17.23 -10.61
N LEU A 721 -15.06 16.85 -11.63
CA LEU A 721 -16.07 15.80 -11.57
C LEU A 721 -15.56 14.56 -12.32
N GLY A 722 -15.51 13.43 -11.64
CA GLY A 722 -15.31 12.12 -12.22
C GLY A 722 -16.49 11.19 -11.95
N ALA A 723 -16.72 10.24 -12.84
CA ALA A 723 -17.73 9.21 -12.66
C ALA A 723 -17.25 7.88 -13.25
N GLY A 724 -17.77 6.75 -12.76
CA GLY A 724 -17.43 5.43 -13.25
C GLY A 724 -18.57 4.44 -13.10
N LEU A 725 -18.61 3.47 -14.01
CA LEU A 725 -19.50 2.32 -13.99
C LEU A 725 -18.65 1.06 -14.14
N SER A 726 -18.73 0.18 -13.16
CA SER A 726 -18.03 -1.09 -13.10
C SER A 726 -19.04 -2.22 -13.26
N LEU A 727 -18.85 -3.01 -14.32
CA LEU A 727 -19.75 -4.06 -14.78
C LEU A 727 -19.04 -5.41 -14.62
N PRO A 728 -19.38 -6.21 -13.60
CA PRO A 728 -18.85 -7.56 -13.50
C PRO A 728 -19.36 -8.41 -14.66
N THR A 729 -18.47 -9.19 -15.28
CA THR A 729 -18.79 -10.17 -16.32
C THR A 729 -18.49 -11.58 -15.81
N ALA A 730 -18.81 -12.62 -16.60
CA ALA A 730 -18.51 -13.99 -16.22
C ALA A 730 -16.99 -14.27 -16.06
N HIS A 731 -16.14 -13.47 -16.71
CA HIS A 731 -14.71 -13.70 -16.80
C HIS A 731 -13.85 -12.53 -16.30
N GLY A 732 -14.47 -11.44 -15.84
CA GLY A 732 -13.73 -10.23 -15.54
C GLY A 732 -14.61 -9.06 -15.10
N THR A 733 -14.09 -7.85 -15.24
CA THR A 733 -14.81 -6.60 -14.97
C THR A 733 -14.53 -5.60 -16.08
N ILE A 734 -15.58 -5.03 -16.66
CA ILE A 734 -15.49 -3.89 -17.57
C ILE A 734 -15.71 -2.63 -16.73
N VAL A 735 -14.81 -1.66 -16.81
CA VAL A 735 -14.99 -0.35 -16.18
C VAL A 735 -15.04 0.70 -17.27
N VAL A 736 -16.09 1.52 -17.24
CA VAL A 736 -16.19 2.73 -18.04
C VAL A 736 -16.15 3.91 -17.08
N SER A 737 -15.16 4.78 -17.19
CA SER A 737 -15.02 5.94 -16.32
C SER A 737 -14.74 7.21 -17.10
N GLY A 738 -15.01 8.34 -16.47
CA GLY A 738 -14.75 9.66 -17.00
C GLY A 738 -14.07 10.53 -15.96
N TYR A 739 -13.11 11.32 -16.41
CA TYR A 739 -12.36 12.30 -15.63
C TYR A 739 -12.57 13.71 -16.21
N ASN A 740 -12.59 14.72 -15.34
CA ASN A 740 -12.90 16.11 -15.68
C ASN A 740 -14.12 16.22 -16.61
N LEU A 741 -15.24 15.61 -16.22
CA LEU A 741 -16.45 15.54 -17.05
C LEU A 741 -17.04 16.92 -17.37
N THR A 742 -16.79 17.92 -16.53
CA THR A 742 -17.17 19.31 -16.76
C THR A 742 -16.22 20.06 -17.71
N ASN A 743 -15.09 19.46 -18.08
CA ASN A 743 -14.04 20.05 -18.92
C ASN A 743 -13.56 21.42 -18.38
N ARG A 744 -13.48 21.55 -17.05
CA ARG A 744 -13.12 22.81 -16.39
C ARG A 744 -11.63 23.07 -16.59
N PHE A 745 -11.29 24.29 -17.02
CA PHE A 745 -9.91 24.77 -17.26
C PHE A 745 -9.06 23.81 -18.11
N ALA A 746 -9.71 23.11 -19.05
CA ALA A 746 -9.02 22.21 -19.98
C ALA A 746 -8.29 23.00 -21.07
N GLY A 747 -7.11 22.54 -21.46
CA GLY A 747 -6.30 23.20 -22.47
C GLY A 747 -5.03 22.42 -22.76
N ALA A 748 -4.32 22.83 -23.82
CA ALA A 748 -3.07 22.20 -24.22
C ALA A 748 -1.82 23.02 -23.83
N PHE A 749 -1.98 24.34 -23.68
CA PHE A 749 -0.87 25.25 -23.35
C PHE A 749 -1.10 25.93 -22.01
N ALA A 750 -0.03 26.04 -21.23
CA ALA A 750 0.07 27.00 -20.16
C ALA A 750 0.06 28.40 -20.76
N SER A 751 -0.86 29.25 -20.32
CA SER A 751 -1.06 30.57 -20.94
C SER A 751 -1.47 31.61 -19.90
N PRO A 752 -1.49 32.91 -20.25
CA PRO A 752 -2.05 33.94 -19.37
C PRO A 752 -3.56 33.81 -19.16
N VAL A 753 -4.26 32.99 -19.96
CA VAL A 753 -5.70 32.78 -19.84
C VAL A 753 -5.99 32.08 -18.51
N ASP A 754 -6.91 32.65 -17.73
CA ASP A 754 -7.26 32.21 -16.38
C ASP A 754 -6.11 32.23 -15.37
N ALA A 755 -4.96 32.82 -15.70
CA ALA A 755 -3.83 32.95 -14.77
C ALA A 755 -4.21 33.81 -13.56
N VAL A 756 -4.07 33.25 -12.36
CA VAL A 756 -4.23 34.00 -11.12
C VAL A 756 -2.89 34.63 -10.77
N PRO A 757 -2.79 35.98 -10.72
CA PRO A 757 -1.53 36.64 -10.40
C PRO A 757 -1.13 36.38 -8.95
N LEU A 758 0.17 36.25 -8.73
CA LEU A 758 0.77 36.14 -7.42
C LEU A 758 1.13 37.53 -6.89
N ALA A 759 0.95 37.76 -5.59
CA ALA A 759 1.44 38.97 -4.96
C ALA A 759 2.98 38.93 -4.86
N THR A 760 3.66 40.01 -5.25
CA THR A 760 5.10 40.14 -5.04
C THR A 760 5.43 40.91 -3.76
N ASN A 761 6.72 40.93 -3.40
CA ASN A 761 7.21 41.74 -2.27
C ASN A 761 6.90 43.24 -2.39
N ALA A 762 6.76 43.77 -3.60
CA ALA A 762 6.34 45.17 -3.82
C ALA A 762 4.82 45.36 -3.84
N GLY A 763 4.03 44.30 -3.65
CA GLY A 763 2.57 44.32 -3.76
C GLY A 763 2.04 44.39 -5.20
N ALA A 764 2.93 44.40 -6.20
CA ALA A 764 2.53 44.33 -7.60
C ALA A 764 2.06 42.89 -7.93
N PRO A 765 1.03 42.71 -8.76
CA PRO A 765 0.66 41.39 -9.26
C PRO A 765 1.72 40.91 -10.26
N PHE A 766 2.12 39.65 -10.13
CA PHE A 766 2.98 38.96 -11.08
C PHE A 766 2.25 37.74 -11.62
N ALA A 767 1.85 37.80 -12.89
CA ALA A 767 1.06 36.77 -13.54
C ALA A 767 1.96 35.73 -14.19
N LEU A 768 2.14 34.61 -13.51
CA LEU A 768 2.76 33.44 -14.12
C LEU A 768 1.75 32.68 -14.99
N LEU A 769 2.21 32.04 -16.07
CA LEU A 769 1.33 31.24 -16.96
C LEU A 769 0.54 30.20 -16.15
N ALA A 770 -0.78 30.18 -16.33
CA ALA A 770 -1.68 29.16 -15.79
C ALA A 770 -1.55 27.89 -16.59
N ARG A 771 -1.34 26.76 -15.91
CA ARG A 771 -1.23 25.44 -16.53
C ARG A 771 -2.62 24.81 -16.61
N PRO A 772 -3.11 24.47 -17.81
CA PRO A 772 -4.43 23.89 -17.95
C PRO A 772 -4.50 22.51 -17.31
N LEU A 773 -5.71 22.11 -16.91
CA LEU A 773 -5.97 20.76 -16.45
C LEU A 773 -6.10 19.82 -17.66
N ALA A 774 -5.83 18.53 -17.45
CA ALA A 774 -6.17 17.53 -18.44
C ALA A 774 -7.66 17.63 -18.80
N GLY A 775 -7.94 17.62 -20.11
CA GLY A 775 -9.30 17.74 -20.62
C GLY A 775 -10.20 16.58 -20.22
N ARG A 776 -11.47 16.69 -20.60
CA ARG A 776 -12.43 15.59 -20.43
C ARG A 776 -11.89 14.33 -21.07
N ARG A 777 -11.80 13.27 -20.27
CA ARG A 777 -11.31 11.97 -20.71
C ARG A 777 -12.32 10.89 -20.33
N VAL A 778 -12.61 9.99 -21.26
CA VAL A 778 -13.40 8.78 -21.01
C VAL A 778 -12.50 7.57 -21.22
N THR A 779 -12.45 6.71 -20.21
CA THR A 779 -11.61 5.52 -20.15
C THR A 779 -12.49 4.28 -20.14
N VAL A 780 -12.12 3.28 -20.93
CA VAL A 780 -12.68 1.92 -20.87
C VAL A 780 -11.55 0.98 -20.49
N SER A 781 -11.76 0.16 -19.47
CA SER A 781 -10.85 -0.91 -19.11
C SER A 781 -11.57 -2.24 -18.98
N TYR A 782 -10.82 -3.31 -19.23
CA TYR A 782 -11.26 -4.68 -19.04
C TYR A 782 -10.20 -5.45 -18.28
N ASP A 783 -10.58 -6.00 -17.13
CA ASP A 783 -9.73 -6.81 -16.26
C ASP A 783 -10.26 -8.25 -16.25
N VAL A 784 -9.45 -9.19 -16.74
CA VAL A 784 -9.74 -10.62 -16.74
C VAL A 784 -8.80 -11.29 -15.77
N ALA A 785 -9.33 -12.12 -14.89
CA ALA A 785 -8.50 -12.86 -13.98
C ALA A 785 -8.90 -14.35 -13.97
N VAL A 786 -7.89 -15.22 -14.04
CA VAL A 786 -8.01 -16.68 -14.16
C VAL A 786 -7.25 -17.34 -13.02
N GLY A 787 -7.79 -18.45 -12.49
CA GLY A 787 -7.15 -19.23 -11.43
C GLY A 787 -8.09 -19.63 -10.30
N ARG A 788 -7.67 -20.58 -9.46
CA ARG A 788 -8.48 -21.04 -8.32
C ARG A 788 -8.65 -19.91 -7.30
N GLY A 789 -9.91 -19.63 -6.95
CA GLY A 789 -10.28 -18.57 -6.02
C GLY A 789 -10.46 -17.19 -6.64
N VAL A 790 -10.16 -17.01 -7.93
CA VAL A 790 -10.28 -15.72 -8.61
C VAL A 790 -11.74 -15.39 -8.94
N ALA A 791 -12.55 -16.36 -9.39
CA ALA A 791 -13.99 -16.14 -9.61
C ALA A 791 -14.75 -15.82 -8.30
N ALA A 792 -14.36 -16.45 -7.19
CA ALA A 792 -14.92 -16.16 -5.88
C ALA A 792 -14.43 -14.81 -5.33
N ARG A 793 -13.18 -14.40 -5.65
CA ARG A 793 -12.68 -13.07 -5.33
C ARG A 793 -13.31 -12.01 -6.21
N ALA A 794 -13.42 -12.12 -7.53
CA ALA A 794 -14.04 -11.11 -8.38
C ALA A 794 -15.48 -10.75 -7.90
N ALA A 795 -16.23 -11.74 -7.39
CA ALA A 795 -17.52 -11.53 -6.75
C ALA A 795 -17.47 -10.96 -5.31
N ALA A 796 -16.33 -11.10 -4.61
CA ALA A 796 -16.13 -10.70 -3.22
C ALA A 796 -15.14 -9.53 -2.98
N THR A 797 -14.31 -9.15 -3.96
CA THR A 797 -13.33 -8.03 -3.93
C THR A 797 -13.94 -6.77 -4.52
N THR A 798 -15.17 -6.85 -5.02
CA THR A 798 -16.06 -5.70 -5.15
C THR A 798 -16.51 -5.17 -3.80
N SER A 799 -15.99 -5.62 -2.65
CA SER A 799 -16.00 -4.84 -1.40
C SER A 799 -14.65 -4.11 -1.22
N GLY A 800 -14.39 -3.05 -2.00
CA GLY A 800 -13.33 -2.06 -1.76
C GLY A 800 -13.49 -1.24 -0.45
N LEU A 801 -14.22 -1.79 0.52
CA LEU A 801 -14.18 -1.34 1.90
C LEU A 801 -12.85 -1.85 2.50
N PRO A 802 -12.29 -1.20 3.52
CA PRO A 802 -11.29 -1.82 4.38
C PRO A 802 -11.95 -2.99 5.13
N ASP A 803 -12.16 -4.10 4.43
CA ASP A 803 -12.97 -5.26 4.83
C ASP A 803 -12.13 -6.27 5.64
N GLU A 804 -10.82 -6.05 5.78
CA GLU A 804 -9.96 -6.89 6.62
C GLU A 804 -10.34 -6.79 8.11
N ALA A 805 -10.95 -5.69 8.56
CA ALA A 805 -11.42 -5.58 9.94
C ALA A 805 -12.79 -6.25 10.17
N GLU A 806 -13.68 -6.30 9.17
CA GLU A 806 -15.05 -6.80 9.35
C GLU A 806 -15.19 -8.29 9.01
N ARG A 807 -14.39 -8.86 8.09
CA ARG A 807 -14.43 -10.32 7.82
C ARG A 807 -13.89 -11.18 8.96
N ASN A 808 -13.15 -10.60 9.89
CA ASN A 808 -12.77 -11.24 11.15
C ASN A 808 -13.75 -10.95 12.30
N THR A 809 -14.88 -10.26 12.07
CA THR A 809 -16.02 -10.37 12.99
C THR A 809 -16.71 -11.71 12.74
N VAL A 810 -16.10 -12.76 13.30
CA VAL A 810 -16.81 -13.97 13.71
C VAL A 810 -18.15 -13.51 14.31
N HIS A 811 -19.26 -14.03 13.78
CA HIS A 811 -20.60 -13.71 14.26
C HIS A 811 -20.60 -13.80 15.80
N ARG A 812 -20.63 -12.65 16.46
CA ARG A 812 -20.50 -12.57 17.91
C ARG A 812 -21.87 -12.86 18.49
N PHE A 813 -22.05 -14.11 18.93
CA PHE A 813 -23.10 -14.48 19.86
C PHE A 813 -22.75 -13.83 21.20
N ASP A 814 -23.69 -13.16 21.87
CA ASP A 814 -23.51 -12.89 23.31
C ASP A 814 -23.70 -14.23 24.00
N ILE A 815 -22.60 -14.74 24.57
CA ILE A 815 -22.60 -16.01 25.28
C ILE A 815 -22.11 -15.74 26.68
N ASP A 816 -23.01 -15.91 27.65
CA ASP A 816 -22.69 -15.80 29.06
C ASP A 816 -22.15 -17.13 29.60
N SER A 817 -21.42 -17.09 30.72
CA SER A 817 -21.09 -18.31 31.46
C SER A 817 -22.36 -18.94 32.06
N LEU A 818 -22.36 -20.25 32.27
CA LEU A 818 -23.45 -20.96 32.95
C LEU A 818 -23.86 -20.27 34.27
N PRO A 819 -25.15 -19.94 34.45
CA PRO A 819 -25.63 -19.28 35.66
C PRO A 819 -25.59 -20.26 36.85
N ALA A 820 -25.24 -19.75 38.04
CA ALA A 820 -25.16 -20.55 39.26
C ALA A 820 -26.55 -21.03 39.76
N THR A 821 -27.62 -20.36 39.33
CA THR A 821 -29.01 -20.67 39.65
C THR A 821 -29.83 -20.78 38.37
N ALA A 822 -30.78 -21.72 38.35
CA ALA A 822 -31.64 -21.91 37.20
C ALA A 822 -32.43 -20.62 36.87
N PRO A 823 -32.34 -20.08 35.64
CA PRO A 823 -33.20 -18.98 35.25
C PRO A 823 -34.66 -19.45 35.25
N PRO A 824 -35.63 -18.57 35.56
CA PRO A 824 -37.03 -18.85 35.31
C PRO A 824 -37.23 -19.38 33.89
N LEU A 825 -38.14 -20.33 33.71
CA LEU A 825 -38.37 -21.01 32.42
C LEU A 825 -38.60 -20.02 31.26
N ASP A 826 -39.17 -18.86 31.59
CA ASP A 826 -39.49 -17.77 30.65
C ASP A 826 -38.27 -16.96 30.20
N GLU A 827 -37.17 -16.94 30.97
CA GLU A 827 -35.95 -16.18 30.64
C GLU A 827 -35.01 -16.96 29.71
N GLY A 828 -34.94 -18.29 29.86
CA GLY A 828 -34.01 -19.13 29.10
C GLY A 828 -34.33 -19.30 27.60
N LEU A 829 -35.52 -18.91 27.16
CA LEU A 829 -35.97 -18.89 25.75
C LEU A 829 -36.49 -17.50 25.36
N ARG A 830 -36.01 -16.46 26.02
CA ARG A 830 -36.33 -15.08 25.69
C ARG A 830 -35.47 -14.59 24.53
N ASP A 831 -36.11 -13.90 23.61
CA ASP A 831 -35.43 -13.02 22.68
C ASP A 831 -34.83 -11.83 23.48
N ASP A 832 -33.58 -11.52 23.20
CA ASP A 832 -32.92 -10.32 23.69
C ASP A 832 -32.85 -9.28 22.56
N PRO A 833 -33.90 -8.44 22.40
CA PRO A 833 -33.87 -7.36 21.43
C PRO A 833 -32.85 -6.28 21.78
N ALA A 834 -32.28 -6.27 22.99
CA ALA A 834 -31.21 -5.35 23.38
C ALA A 834 -29.82 -5.88 22.99
N ALA A 835 -29.68 -7.18 22.69
CA ALA A 835 -28.43 -7.75 22.21
C ALA A 835 -27.96 -7.01 20.94
N PRO A 836 -26.70 -6.50 20.89
CA PRO A 836 -26.21 -5.73 19.74
C PRO A 836 -26.24 -6.50 18.41
N SER A 837 -26.34 -7.83 18.47
CA SER A 837 -26.48 -8.75 17.34
C SER A 837 -27.91 -8.92 16.83
N CYS A 838 -28.94 -8.61 17.65
CA CYS A 838 -30.35 -8.80 17.33
C CYS A 838 -30.94 -7.63 16.55
N VAL A 839 -30.73 -7.64 15.23
CA VAL A 839 -31.32 -6.64 14.31
C VAL A 839 -32.81 -6.92 14.06
N PRO A 840 -33.64 -5.93 13.67
CA PRO A 840 -35.09 -6.12 13.47
C PRO A 840 -35.47 -7.23 12.49
N GLU A 841 -34.65 -7.52 11.47
CA GLU A 841 -34.86 -8.69 10.60
C GLU A 841 -34.64 -10.02 11.33
N ALA A 842 -33.57 -10.11 12.13
CA ALA A 842 -33.27 -11.32 12.89
C ALA A 842 -34.33 -11.53 13.98
N LEU A 843 -34.80 -10.47 14.63
CA LEU A 843 -35.88 -10.53 15.61
C LEU A 843 -37.20 -11.01 14.99
N ARG A 844 -37.56 -10.50 13.80
CA ARG A 844 -38.75 -10.96 13.06
C ARG A 844 -38.70 -12.46 12.73
N ASP A 845 -37.52 -12.97 12.39
CA ASP A 845 -37.33 -14.40 12.11
C ASP A 845 -37.23 -15.24 13.41
N ALA A 846 -36.59 -14.73 14.47
CA ALA A 846 -36.31 -15.47 15.71
C ALA A 846 -37.48 -15.52 16.70
N ASP A 847 -38.24 -14.43 16.87
CA ASP A 847 -39.37 -14.32 17.81
C ASP A 847 -40.41 -15.46 17.65
N PRO A 848 -40.94 -15.78 16.45
CA PRO A 848 -41.90 -16.88 16.33
C PRO A 848 -41.30 -18.24 16.69
N ILE A 849 -39.99 -18.45 16.45
CA ILE A 849 -39.28 -19.68 16.79
C ILE A 849 -39.12 -19.79 18.32
N LEU A 850 -38.55 -18.76 18.95
CA LEU A 850 -38.30 -18.73 20.40
C LEU A 850 -39.61 -18.84 21.20
N ARG A 851 -40.68 -18.19 20.72
CA ARG A 851 -42.02 -18.29 21.33
C ARG A 851 -42.60 -19.71 21.22
N ALA A 852 -42.47 -20.36 20.07
CA ALA A 852 -42.92 -21.73 19.88
C ALA A 852 -42.10 -22.72 20.74
N LEU A 853 -40.79 -22.53 20.84
CA LEU A 853 -39.92 -23.29 21.74
C LEU A 853 -40.30 -23.10 23.21
N ARG A 854 -40.60 -21.87 23.64
CA ARG A 854 -41.04 -21.58 25.01
C ARG A 854 -42.35 -22.28 25.34
N THR A 855 -43.31 -22.22 24.43
CA THR A 855 -44.61 -22.91 24.57
C THR A 855 -44.41 -24.42 24.71
N TYR A 856 -43.50 -25.00 23.93
CA TYR A 856 -43.19 -26.42 24.00
C TYR A 856 -42.46 -26.82 25.29
N ALA A 857 -41.47 -26.03 25.73
CA ALA A 857 -40.79 -26.24 27.00
C ALA A 857 -41.78 -26.17 28.18
N ALA A 858 -42.70 -25.21 28.18
CA ALA A 858 -43.74 -25.11 29.21
C ALA A 858 -44.70 -26.31 29.19
N ALA A 859 -45.06 -26.83 28.00
CA ALA A 859 -45.88 -28.03 27.88
C ALA A 859 -45.17 -29.28 28.45
N LEU A 860 -43.87 -29.44 28.16
CA LEU A 860 -43.04 -30.52 28.70
C LEU A 860 -42.86 -30.42 30.22
N ALA A 861 -42.71 -29.21 30.77
CA ALA A 861 -42.57 -29.01 32.21
C ALA A 861 -43.82 -29.47 32.98
N ASN A 862 -45.01 -29.31 32.39
CA ASN A 862 -46.31 -29.61 33.02
C ASN A 862 -46.84 -31.03 32.73
N ALA A 863 -46.22 -31.78 31.82
CA ALA A 863 -46.69 -33.11 31.45
C ALA A 863 -46.29 -34.18 32.50
N PRO A 864 -47.23 -35.03 32.97
CA PRO A 864 -46.93 -36.12 33.90
C PRO A 864 -46.05 -37.21 33.26
N ASP A 865 -46.19 -37.42 31.95
CA ASP A 865 -45.26 -38.18 31.13
C ASP A 865 -44.77 -37.30 29.98
N ARG A 866 -43.52 -36.83 30.11
CA ARG A 866 -42.91 -35.87 29.19
C ARG A 866 -42.65 -36.47 27.80
N ALA A 867 -42.55 -37.79 27.68
CA ALA A 867 -42.29 -38.46 26.40
C ALA A 867 -43.47 -38.43 25.44
N VAL A 868 -44.67 -38.07 25.92
CA VAL A 868 -45.93 -38.09 25.13
C VAL A 868 -46.23 -36.75 24.48
N VAL A 869 -45.53 -35.66 24.82
CA VAL A 869 -45.79 -34.34 24.22
C VAL A 869 -45.15 -34.28 22.83
N PRO A 870 -45.93 -34.21 21.74
CA PRO A 870 -45.37 -34.15 20.39
C PRO A 870 -44.66 -32.80 20.15
N ALA A 871 -43.47 -32.85 19.57
CA ALA A 871 -42.72 -31.64 19.22
C ALA A 871 -43.50 -30.77 18.20
N PRO A 872 -43.58 -29.44 18.40
CA PRO A 872 -44.25 -28.56 17.45
C PRO A 872 -43.51 -28.54 16.12
N ARG A 873 -44.25 -28.38 15.02
CA ARG A 873 -43.66 -28.11 13.71
C ARG A 873 -43.29 -26.63 13.62
N ILE A 874 -42.00 -26.34 13.75
CA ILE A 874 -41.44 -24.99 13.57
C ILE A 874 -40.65 -24.99 12.25
N SER A 875 -40.93 -24.04 11.36
CA SER A 875 -40.22 -23.96 10.08
C SER A 875 -38.71 -23.80 10.30
N GLY A 876 -37.91 -24.66 9.68
CA GLY A 876 -36.44 -24.59 9.78
C GLY A 876 -35.84 -25.10 11.09
N VAL A 877 -36.64 -25.68 12.01
CA VAL A 877 -36.18 -26.26 13.27
C VAL A 877 -36.73 -27.67 13.44
N THR A 878 -35.84 -28.64 13.64
CA THR A 878 -36.19 -29.98 14.10
C THR A 878 -35.80 -30.11 15.56
N ILE A 879 -36.74 -30.50 16.42
CA ILE A 879 -36.54 -30.63 17.87
C ILE A 879 -36.46 -32.10 18.23
N ALA A 880 -35.38 -32.50 18.90
CA ALA A 880 -35.26 -33.82 19.54
C ALA A 880 -35.32 -33.69 21.06
N TYR A 881 -36.15 -34.50 21.71
CA TYR A 881 -36.26 -34.59 23.16
C TYR A 881 -35.32 -35.67 23.70
N HIS A 882 -34.53 -35.34 24.73
CA HIS A 882 -33.68 -36.29 25.44
C HIS A 882 -33.95 -36.23 26.95
N PRO A 883 -34.42 -37.33 27.58
CA PRO A 883 -34.62 -37.35 29.03
C PRO A 883 -33.26 -37.35 29.75
N LEU A 884 -33.16 -36.56 30.82
CA LEU A 884 -32.02 -36.54 31.74
C LEU A 884 -32.45 -37.05 33.11
N ALA A 885 -31.50 -37.50 33.94
CA ALA A 885 -31.80 -38.04 35.27
C ALA A 885 -32.63 -37.08 36.15
N ASN A 886 -32.39 -35.77 36.02
CA ASN A 886 -33.07 -34.72 36.80
C ASN A 886 -33.79 -33.68 35.92
N GLY A 887 -34.15 -34.02 34.68
CA GLY A 887 -34.69 -33.04 33.74
C GLY A 887 -34.87 -33.57 32.33
N TYR A 888 -34.78 -32.67 31.37
CA TYR A 888 -34.76 -33.02 29.96
C TYR A 888 -33.95 -32.00 29.18
N GLU A 889 -33.44 -32.42 28.05
CA GLU A 889 -32.75 -31.59 27.09
C GLU A 889 -33.54 -31.57 25.77
N LEU A 890 -33.63 -30.39 25.15
CA LEU A 890 -34.11 -30.23 23.79
C LEU A 890 -32.94 -29.88 22.88
N LEU A 891 -32.85 -30.59 21.76
CA LEU A 891 -31.78 -30.40 20.79
C LEU A 891 -32.39 -29.86 19.51
N PHE A 892 -31.81 -28.77 19.01
CA PHE A 892 -32.32 -28.07 17.85
C PHE A 892 -31.40 -28.31 16.65
N ASP A 893 -31.89 -29.03 15.65
CA ASP A 893 -31.29 -29.02 14.32
C ASP A 893 -31.96 -27.91 13.51
N MET A 894 -31.23 -26.84 13.26
CA MET A 894 -31.73 -25.64 12.63
C MET A 894 -31.09 -25.45 11.26
N ASP A 895 -31.89 -25.03 10.27
CA ASP A 895 -31.31 -24.58 9.01
C ASP A 895 -30.42 -23.33 9.23
N ARG A 896 -29.62 -22.99 8.21
CA ARG A 896 -28.65 -21.89 8.33
C ARG A 896 -29.31 -20.54 8.63
N ARG A 897 -30.49 -20.26 8.06
CA ARG A 897 -31.17 -18.97 8.26
C ARG A 897 -31.68 -18.86 9.69
N THR A 898 -32.30 -19.93 10.16
CA THR A 898 -32.86 -20.07 11.50
C THR A 898 -31.76 -20.04 12.56
N THR A 899 -30.66 -20.75 12.35
CA THR A 899 -29.44 -20.71 13.17
C THR A 899 -28.93 -19.28 13.37
N LEU A 900 -28.87 -18.48 12.28
CA LEU A 900 -28.39 -17.11 12.36
C LEU A 900 -29.39 -16.17 13.05
N ALA A 901 -30.69 -16.36 12.84
CA ALA A 901 -31.72 -15.55 13.50
C ALA A 901 -31.76 -15.82 15.00
N VAL A 902 -31.92 -17.09 15.39
CA VAL A 902 -31.97 -17.55 16.78
C VAL A 902 -30.65 -17.27 17.49
N GLY A 903 -29.51 -17.52 16.84
CA GLY A 903 -28.20 -17.18 17.39
C GLY A 903 -28.02 -15.69 17.70
N ARG A 904 -28.55 -14.81 16.86
CA ARG A 904 -28.39 -13.35 17.04
C ARG A 904 -29.26 -12.74 18.11
N CYS A 905 -30.42 -13.34 18.34
CA CYS A 905 -31.47 -12.80 19.20
C CYS A 905 -31.74 -13.66 20.44
N GLY A 906 -31.28 -14.90 20.49
CA GLY A 906 -31.39 -15.75 21.68
C GLY A 906 -30.29 -15.42 22.68
N HIS A 907 -30.63 -15.54 23.96
CA HIS A 907 -29.65 -15.49 25.04
C HIS A 907 -29.00 -16.86 25.19
N PHE A 908 -27.71 -16.98 24.89
CA PHE A 908 -26.98 -18.26 25.01
C PHE A 908 -26.09 -18.26 26.23
N VAL A 909 -26.02 -19.41 26.90
CA VAL A 909 -24.97 -19.69 27.87
C VAL A 909 -23.98 -20.71 27.31
N TYR A 910 -22.72 -20.59 27.68
CA TYR A 910 -21.66 -21.48 27.27
C TYR A 910 -21.42 -22.51 28.36
N ALA A 911 -21.55 -23.79 28.00
CA ALA A 911 -21.08 -24.89 28.82
C ALA A 911 -19.78 -25.42 28.21
N ASP A 912 -18.67 -25.33 28.94
CA ASP A 912 -17.47 -26.05 28.53
C ASP A 912 -17.66 -27.57 28.69
N ARG A 913 -16.66 -28.36 28.31
CA ARG A 913 -16.76 -29.82 28.38
C ARG A 913 -16.91 -30.32 29.82
N ASP A 914 -16.19 -29.72 30.76
CA ASP A 914 -16.20 -30.14 32.15
C ASP A 914 -17.54 -29.78 32.80
N ASP A 915 -18.12 -28.65 32.42
CA ASP A 915 -19.48 -28.24 32.76
C ASP A 915 -20.52 -29.20 32.19
N ALA A 916 -20.45 -29.53 30.90
CA ALA A 916 -21.38 -30.45 30.27
C ALA A 916 -21.31 -31.85 30.90
N GLN A 917 -20.12 -32.34 31.23
CA GLN A 917 -19.95 -33.62 31.93
C GLN A 917 -20.47 -33.58 33.36
N ARG A 918 -20.11 -32.54 34.12
CA ARG A 918 -20.55 -32.34 35.51
C ARG A 918 -22.07 -32.22 35.61
N LEU A 919 -22.70 -31.60 34.62
CA LEU A 919 -24.15 -31.37 34.56
C LEU A 919 -24.92 -32.48 33.83
N ALA A 920 -24.21 -33.52 33.35
CA ALA A 920 -24.74 -34.64 32.58
C ALA A 920 -25.51 -34.21 31.31
N LEU A 921 -25.02 -33.19 30.61
CA LEU A 921 -25.56 -32.72 29.33
C LEU A 921 -25.03 -33.61 28.19
N GLY A 922 -25.90 -34.10 27.31
CA GLY A 922 -25.59 -35.23 26.42
C GLY A 922 -24.84 -34.83 25.15
N ALA A 923 -23.50 -34.87 25.10
CA ALA A 923 -22.74 -34.54 23.89
C ALA A 923 -23.10 -35.45 22.70
N ARG A 924 -23.38 -34.86 21.52
CA ARG A 924 -23.58 -35.60 20.26
C ARG A 924 -22.27 -35.80 19.51
N PRO A 925 -21.83 -37.03 19.23
CA PRO A 925 -20.59 -37.28 18.48
C PRO A 925 -20.72 -37.11 16.95
N ASP A 926 -21.92 -36.92 16.40
CA ASP A 926 -22.24 -37.07 14.96
C ASP A 926 -22.47 -35.75 14.17
N LEU A 927 -22.37 -34.57 14.81
CA LEU A 927 -22.65 -33.31 14.13
C LEU A 927 -21.52 -32.86 13.18
N LYS A 928 -21.89 -32.35 11.99
CA LYS A 928 -20.94 -31.84 10.97
C LYS A 928 -20.18 -30.61 11.49
N SER A 929 -18.93 -30.43 11.04
CA SER A 929 -17.96 -29.44 11.56
C SER A 929 -18.40 -27.96 11.53
N TRP A 930 -19.46 -27.61 10.78
CA TRP A 930 -19.95 -26.23 10.63
C TRP A 930 -21.30 -25.95 11.32
N GLN A 931 -21.98 -26.95 11.90
CA GLN A 931 -23.23 -26.75 12.63
C GLN A 931 -22.96 -26.44 14.11
N LEU A 932 -23.54 -25.35 14.62
CA LEU A 932 -23.59 -25.05 16.05
C LEU A 932 -24.64 -25.94 16.72
N ASP A 933 -24.30 -26.53 17.87
CA ASP A 933 -25.18 -27.46 18.59
C ASP A 933 -26.03 -26.68 19.59
N PHE A 934 -27.19 -26.21 19.13
CA PHE A 934 -28.11 -25.43 19.95
C PHE A 934 -28.95 -26.36 20.82
N ARG A 935 -28.88 -26.16 22.13
CA ARG A 935 -29.57 -26.97 23.12
C ARG A 935 -30.37 -26.10 24.06
N TYR A 936 -31.39 -26.68 24.68
CA TYR A 936 -32.12 -26.06 25.77
C TYR A 936 -32.29 -27.06 26.91
N GLU A 937 -32.02 -26.60 28.12
CA GLU A 937 -32.26 -27.34 29.35
C GLU A 937 -32.89 -26.37 30.36
N PRO A 938 -33.99 -26.73 31.06
CA PRO A 938 -34.74 -25.80 31.92
C PRO A 938 -33.93 -25.07 33.00
N ARG A 939 -32.83 -25.65 33.47
CA ARG A 939 -31.91 -25.09 34.48
C ARG A 939 -30.90 -24.11 33.90
N PHE A 940 -30.70 -24.06 32.59
CA PHE A 940 -29.65 -23.21 31.99
C PHE A 940 -30.15 -22.33 30.83
N GLY A 941 -31.36 -22.58 30.32
CA GLY A 941 -31.87 -21.91 29.14
C GLY A 941 -31.25 -22.47 27.85
N LEU A 942 -31.16 -21.64 26.82
CA LEU A 942 -30.43 -21.97 25.59
C LEU A 942 -28.93 -22.01 25.86
N PHE A 943 -28.27 -23.09 25.49
CA PHE A 943 -26.82 -23.22 25.69
C PHE A 943 -26.13 -23.85 24.49
N LEU A 944 -24.83 -23.55 24.42
CA LEU A 944 -23.88 -24.13 23.48
C LEU A 944 -22.87 -24.93 24.28
N VAL A 945 -22.62 -26.16 23.85
CA VAL A 945 -21.57 -27.00 24.44
C VAL A 945 -20.29 -26.85 23.64
N GLU A 946 -19.17 -26.60 24.32
CA GLU A 946 -17.85 -26.57 23.69
C GLU A 946 -17.58 -27.84 22.89
N ARG A 947 -17.32 -27.68 21.60
CA ARG A 947 -16.76 -28.77 20.81
C ARG A 947 -15.31 -28.98 21.22
N ALA A 948 -14.96 -30.22 21.53
CA ALA A 948 -13.58 -30.61 21.75
C ALA A 948 -12.74 -30.32 20.48
N GLY A 949 -12.00 -29.20 20.44
CA GLY A 949 -11.12 -28.88 19.31
C GLY A 949 -10.80 -27.39 19.01
N LEU A 950 -11.27 -26.42 19.79
CA LEU A 950 -11.06 -24.99 19.54
C LEU A 950 -10.30 -24.29 20.67
N VAL A 951 -8.99 -24.51 20.79
CA VAL A 951 -8.12 -23.74 21.70
C VAL A 951 -6.79 -23.34 21.05
N THR A 952 -6.40 -22.11 21.37
CA THR A 952 -5.30 -21.28 20.91
C THR A 952 -3.89 -21.73 21.34
N THR A 953 -2.91 -21.29 20.56
CA THR A 953 -1.47 -21.60 20.58
C THR A 953 -0.74 -21.26 21.89
N GLY A 954 0.10 -22.20 22.37
CA GLY A 954 1.11 -21.98 23.43
C GLY A 954 2.34 -22.88 23.23
N ARG A 955 3.53 -22.35 23.54
CA ARG A 955 4.90 -22.75 23.15
C ARG A 955 5.31 -24.18 23.51
N GLY A 956 6.17 -24.78 22.67
CA GLY A 956 6.97 -25.98 22.97
C GLY A 956 8.49 -25.69 22.92
N PRO A 957 9.33 -26.55 23.53
CA PRO A 957 10.72 -26.26 23.86
C PRO A 957 11.63 -26.35 22.64
N ARG A 958 12.62 -25.45 22.58
CA ARG A 958 13.68 -25.50 21.57
C ARG A 958 14.68 -26.63 21.88
N PRO A 959 15.29 -27.25 20.86
CA PRO A 959 16.44 -28.11 21.07
C PRO A 959 17.57 -27.31 21.74
N PRO A 960 18.38 -27.93 22.62
CA PRO A 960 19.52 -27.26 23.22
C PRO A 960 20.46 -26.79 22.11
N LEU A 961 20.88 -25.53 22.20
CA LEU A 961 21.97 -25.02 21.38
C LEU A 961 23.23 -25.86 21.67
N PRO A 962 24.06 -26.16 20.66
CA PRO A 962 25.32 -26.84 20.88
C PRO A 962 26.17 -26.05 21.89
N ALA A 963 26.80 -26.77 22.82
CA ALA A 963 27.55 -26.18 23.94
C ALA A 963 28.78 -25.35 23.50
N ALA A 964 29.16 -25.42 22.23
CA ALA A 964 30.18 -24.59 21.62
C ALA A 964 29.76 -24.22 20.17
N PRO A 965 30.12 -23.02 19.69
CA PRO A 965 29.95 -22.66 18.29
C PRO A 965 30.74 -23.64 17.38
N PRO A 966 30.22 -24.00 16.19
CA PRO A 966 30.97 -24.80 15.23
C PRO A 966 32.28 -24.12 14.88
N ALA A 967 33.38 -24.88 14.83
CA ALA A 967 34.71 -24.35 14.50
C ALA A 967 34.78 -23.75 13.07
N ASP A 968 33.86 -24.17 12.20
CA ASP A 968 33.67 -23.61 10.87
C ASP A 968 32.15 -23.54 10.56
N PRO A 969 31.49 -22.40 10.82
CA PRO A 969 30.04 -22.26 10.65
C PRO A 969 29.59 -22.30 9.18
N PHE A 970 30.53 -22.26 8.23
CA PHE A 970 30.25 -22.29 6.79
C PHE A 970 30.68 -23.59 6.11
N GLN A 971 31.16 -24.57 6.88
CA GLN A 971 31.42 -25.89 6.32
C GLN A 971 30.08 -26.56 5.98
N PRO A 972 29.84 -26.98 4.72
CA PRO A 972 28.63 -27.70 4.35
C PRO A 972 28.55 -28.99 5.18
N VAL A 973 27.59 -29.08 6.09
CA VAL A 973 27.35 -30.30 6.85
C VAL A 973 26.93 -31.39 5.87
N ALA A 974 27.63 -32.52 5.88
CA ALA A 974 27.31 -33.68 5.06
C ALA A 974 25.97 -34.30 5.53
N SER A 975 24.88 -33.69 5.09
CA SER A 975 23.50 -34.15 5.30
C SER A 975 23.06 -34.97 4.09
N ALA A 976 22.35 -36.07 4.34
CA ALA A 976 21.70 -36.84 3.27
C ALA A 976 20.67 -36.00 2.49
N ALA A 977 20.23 -34.86 3.03
CA ALA A 977 19.33 -33.91 2.39
C ALA A 977 20.04 -32.93 1.41
N CYS A 978 21.37 -32.95 1.32
CA CYS A 978 22.12 -32.11 0.38
C CYS A 978 22.71 -33.00 -0.74
N THR A 979 22.02 -33.01 -1.88
CA THR A 979 22.35 -33.89 -3.00
C THR A 979 23.70 -33.52 -3.62
N SER A 980 24.36 -34.47 -4.30
CA SER A 980 25.67 -34.23 -4.93
C SER A 980 25.64 -33.13 -6.00
N ALA A 981 24.48 -32.84 -6.58
CA ALA A 981 24.27 -31.76 -7.54
C ALA A 981 24.15 -30.37 -6.89
N GLU A 982 23.69 -30.29 -5.64
CA GLU A 982 23.48 -29.04 -4.91
C GLU A 982 24.72 -28.58 -4.14
N ARG A 983 25.60 -29.52 -3.75
CA ARG A 983 26.82 -29.23 -2.99
C ARG A 983 27.73 -28.17 -3.65
N PRO A 984 27.97 -28.17 -4.97
CA PRO A 984 28.79 -27.14 -5.60
C PRO A 984 28.15 -25.75 -5.48
N ALA A 985 26.83 -25.64 -5.69
CA ALA A 985 26.12 -24.37 -5.62
C ALA A 985 26.07 -23.81 -4.20
N VAL A 986 25.84 -24.67 -3.20
CA VAL A 986 25.86 -24.28 -1.77
C VAL A 986 27.27 -23.91 -1.34
N ALA A 987 28.30 -24.63 -1.79
CA ALA A 987 29.70 -24.30 -1.49
C ALA A 987 30.11 -22.96 -2.12
N THR A 988 29.70 -22.67 -3.35
CA THR A 988 29.93 -21.37 -4.00
C THR A 988 29.22 -20.23 -3.26
N LEU A 989 27.97 -20.44 -2.85
CA LEU A 989 27.20 -19.45 -2.09
C LEU A 989 27.83 -19.16 -0.72
N LEU A 990 28.27 -20.20 0.00
CA LEU A 990 28.93 -20.06 1.30
C LEU A 990 30.33 -19.43 1.18
N GLN A 991 31.08 -19.73 0.11
CA GLN A 991 32.34 -19.04 -0.20
C GLN A 991 32.16 -17.55 -0.51
N GLN A 992 31.06 -17.16 -1.15
CA GLN A 992 30.75 -15.75 -1.40
C GLN A 992 30.28 -15.00 -0.15
N LEU A 993 29.64 -15.69 0.81
CA LEU A 993 29.15 -15.12 2.06
C LEU A 993 30.25 -14.97 3.13
N ALA A 994 31.26 -15.85 3.14
CA ALA A 994 32.34 -15.84 4.14
C ALA A 994 33.09 -14.48 4.26
N PRO A 995 33.53 -13.82 3.17
CA PRO A 995 34.22 -12.53 3.29
C PRO A 995 33.29 -11.36 3.69
N LEU A 996 31.97 -11.48 3.48
CA LEU A 996 30.99 -10.46 3.89
C LEU A 996 30.72 -10.48 5.40
N LEU A 997 30.97 -11.61 6.06
CA LEU A 997 30.74 -11.80 7.50
C LEU A 997 32.03 -11.73 8.32
N ALA A 998 33.19 -11.97 7.72
CA ALA A 998 34.50 -11.81 8.35
C ALA A 998 34.95 -10.34 8.51
N GLY A 999 34.24 -9.40 7.85
CA GLY A 999 34.45 -7.95 7.97
C GLY A 999 33.48 -7.24 8.92
N ALA A 1000 32.75 -7.98 9.76
CA ALA A 1000 31.77 -7.46 10.72
C ALA A 1000 32.23 -7.65 12.17
#